data_AF-A0A6J5DTH9-F1
#
_entry.id   AF-A0A6J5DTH9-F1
#
_cell.length_a   1.000
_cell.length_b   1.000
_cell.length_c   1.000
_cell.angle_alpha   90.00
_cell.angle_beta   90.00
_cell.angle_gamma   90.00
#
_symmetry.space_group_name_H-M   'P 1'
#
loop_
_entity.id
_entity.type
_entity.pdbx_description
1 polymer ?
#
loop_
_entity_poly.entity_id
_entity_poly.type
_entity_poly.pdbx_seq_one_letter_code
_entity_poly.pdbx_strand_id
1 'polypeptide(L)'
;MVAAQHSSTSSRTHTSSDRTQPQAGANAAGVQQLFDAWLNAWRSIGAPAAVQGNPFTVPGMPDFTQASAGMPQWAEQFAKQIAQPFTPSFAPGAQAPFNPALAQPFAQPFNAFAGMTLPSAAIPPERLQKLQSDYSRDAMQLFQQATHASSSAPELKDRRFSADAWKTTPVYAYMAAWYLLNARYLQELVDALETDPKTRERIRFAVQQWTAAASPSNFFALNPEAQKTLLDSHGESLRQGVMNLLADMQRGKISQTDESRFVVGKNLAMSEGSVVFENELIQLIQYKPRAASVRERPLLIVPPCINKFYILDLQPENSLVAHALEAGHQVFLISWRNADASIAHKTWDDYVDEGVLDAIDTVRQISGREQINTLGFCVGGTMLATALAVAAARGEHPASSMTLLTAMLDFCDTGVLDVFVDEAHVQMREQTIGGKNGTPPGLMRGLEFANTFSFLRPNDLVWNYVVDNYLKGRTPVPFDLLYWNSDSTSLPGPMYVWYLRNTYLENSLREPGKLTVCGEPVDLSRIDVPTFIYGSREDHIVPWQTAYASVPLLTGPLKFVLGASGHIAGVINPPAKKKRSYWVVNGDDKTLPADVDEWFDHATETPGSWWPEWTAWLDQHAGKKVKPRAEAGSAEFPVIEPAPGRYVQQRE
;
A
#
# COMPACT_ATOMS: atom_id res chain seq x y z
N MET A 1 41.34 53.13 7.16
CA MET A 1 41.37 54.01 8.35
C MET A 1 40.44 53.40 9.39
N VAL A 2 41.05 52.89 10.47
CA VAL A 2 40.58 52.66 11.87
C VAL A 2 39.06 52.45 12.08
N ALA A 3 38.50 51.27 12.42
CA ALA A 3 38.69 50.33 13.54
C ALA A 3 38.01 50.69 14.89
N ALA A 4 37.48 49.63 15.54
CA ALA A 4 37.00 49.45 16.93
C ALA A 4 35.54 49.88 17.26
N GLN A 5 34.60 48.97 17.58
CA GLN A 5 34.44 48.10 18.77
C GLN A 5 34.16 48.87 20.08
N HIS A 6 32.96 48.70 20.67
CA HIS A 6 32.75 47.97 21.94
C HIS A 6 31.28 48.00 22.45
N SER A 7 30.88 46.84 22.97
CA SER A 7 29.75 46.52 23.86
C SER A 7 29.79 47.31 25.18
N SER A 8 28.72 47.54 25.97
CA SER A 8 27.97 46.52 26.72
C SER A 8 27.00 47.19 27.74
N THR A 9 25.84 46.54 27.94
CA THR A 9 25.09 46.28 29.20
C THR A 9 24.64 47.35 30.21
N SER A 10 23.30 47.40 30.38
CA SER A 10 22.51 47.20 31.62
C SER A 10 22.55 48.21 32.78
N SER A 11 21.39 48.79 33.11
CA SER A 11 20.75 48.58 34.43
C SER A 11 19.30 49.08 34.49
N ARG A 12 18.49 48.31 35.22
CA ARG A 12 17.04 48.46 35.49
C ARG A 12 16.78 49.56 36.53
N THR A 13 15.61 50.17 36.47
CA THR A 13 14.82 50.51 37.68
C THR A 13 13.32 50.43 37.40
N HIS A 14 12.62 49.83 38.36
CA HIS A 14 11.21 49.45 38.41
C HIS A 14 10.26 50.63 38.65
N THR A 15 9.07 50.57 38.05
CA THR A 15 7.78 50.87 38.71
C THR A 15 6.67 49.99 38.13
N SER A 16 6.07 49.15 38.98
CA SER A 16 4.77 48.46 38.82
C SER A 16 3.64 49.49 38.65
N SER A 17 2.50 49.24 38.01
CA SER A 17 1.56 48.14 38.21
C SER A 17 0.49 48.13 37.11
N ASP A 18 0.22 47.00 36.47
CA ASP A 18 -1.11 46.39 36.56
C ASP A 18 -1.07 44.91 36.18
N ARG A 19 -1.73 44.10 37.01
CA ARG A 19 -1.77 42.63 36.93
C ARG A 19 -3.01 42.20 36.18
N THR A 20 -2.83 41.48 35.06
CA THR A 20 -3.80 40.48 34.59
C THR A 20 -3.07 39.15 34.43
N GLN A 21 -3.35 38.23 35.37
CA GLN A 21 -2.97 36.82 35.28
C GLN A 21 -3.62 36.18 34.04
N PRO A 22 -2.90 35.42 33.19
CA PRO A 22 -3.54 34.45 32.31
C PRO A 22 -4.01 33.28 33.17
N GLN A 23 -5.33 33.05 33.17
CA GLN A 23 -5.97 31.90 33.78
C GLN A 23 -5.40 30.59 33.21
N ALA A 24 -4.50 29.95 33.94
CA ALA A 24 -4.28 28.52 33.88
C ALA A 24 -5.50 27.83 34.53
N GLY A 25 -6.59 27.69 33.77
CA GLY A 25 -7.83 27.08 34.26
C GLY A 25 -8.82 26.63 33.19
N ALA A 26 -8.67 27.04 31.93
CA ALA A 26 -9.66 26.76 30.89
C ALA A 26 -9.49 25.41 30.16
N ASN A 27 -8.31 24.77 30.19
CA ASN A 27 -8.05 23.53 29.45
C ASN A 27 -8.40 22.23 30.21
N ALA A 28 -8.51 22.26 31.54
CA ALA A 28 -8.92 21.08 32.31
C ALA A 28 -10.45 20.86 32.26
N ALA A 29 -11.22 21.96 32.22
CA ALA A 29 -12.68 21.91 32.22
C ALA A 29 -13.27 21.35 30.92
N GLY A 30 -12.65 21.64 29.76
CA GLY A 30 -13.09 21.12 28.46
C GLY A 30 -12.84 19.61 28.28
N VAL A 31 -11.73 19.10 28.81
CA VAL A 31 -11.42 17.66 28.80
C VAL A 31 -12.31 16.89 29.78
N GLN A 32 -12.60 17.48 30.95
CA GLN A 32 -13.55 16.91 31.92
C GLN A 32 -14.98 16.86 31.36
N GLN A 33 -15.43 17.91 30.66
CA GLN A 33 -16.75 17.94 30.02
C GLN A 33 -16.89 16.93 28.88
N LEU A 34 -15.84 16.70 28.08
CA LEU A 34 -15.83 15.67 27.05
C LEU A 34 -15.84 14.25 27.65
N PHE A 35 -15.15 14.06 28.77
CA PHE A 35 -15.14 12.80 29.52
C PHE A 35 -16.49 12.50 30.18
N ASP A 36 -17.14 13.50 30.77
CA ASP A 36 -18.47 13.37 31.38
C ASP A 36 -19.57 13.16 30.34
N ALA A 37 -19.48 13.83 29.19
CA ALA A 37 -20.38 13.61 28.05
C ALA A 37 -20.24 12.18 27.49
N TRP A 38 -19.01 11.65 27.45
CA TRP A 38 -18.72 10.29 27.00
C TRP A 38 -19.20 9.22 28.01
N LEU A 39 -19.01 9.44 29.32
CA LEU A 39 -19.54 8.56 30.38
C LEU A 39 -21.08 8.52 30.40
N ASN A 40 -21.73 9.65 30.14
CA ASN A 40 -23.20 9.71 30.08
C ASN A 40 -23.76 9.01 28.83
N ALA A 41 -23.08 9.11 27.68
CA ALA A 41 -23.42 8.33 26.48
C ALA A 41 -23.28 6.82 26.73
N TRP A 42 -22.30 6.42 27.55
CA TRP A 42 -22.13 5.02 27.98
C TRP A 42 -23.25 4.52 28.90
N ARG A 43 -23.76 5.36 29.81
CA ARG A 43 -24.88 4.99 30.70
C ARG A 43 -26.20 4.82 29.96
N SER A 44 -26.42 5.52 28.84
CA SER A 44 -27.64 5.40 28.03
C SER A 44 -27.75 4.10 27.21
N ILE A 45 -26.65 3.35 27.06
CA ILE A 45 -26.64 2.05 26.36
C ILE A 45 -27.34 0.95 27.18
N GLY A 46 -27.67 1.20 28.46
CA GLY A 46 -28.34 0.26 29.36
C GLY A 46 -29.87 0.39 29.49
N ALA A 47 -30.56 1.26 28.73
CA ALA A 47 -32.01 1.44 28.84
C ALA A 47 -32.77 0.69 27.71
N PRO A 48 -33.73 -0.20 28.02
CA PRO A 48 -34.45 -0.95 27.00
C PRO A 48 -35.56 -0.11 26.37
N ALA A 49 -35.51 0.10 25.05
CA ALA A 49 -36.62 0.63 24.26
C ALA A 49 -37.30 -0.52 23.50
N ALA A 50 -38.61 -0.67 23.72
CA ALA A 50 -39.47 -1.68 23.12
C ALA A 50 -40.04 -1.22 21.78
N VAL A 51 -39.97 -2.04 20.72
CA VAL A 51 -40.86 -1.95 19.53
C VAL A 51 -41.06 -3.35 18.91
N GLN A 52 -42.30 -3.62 18.52
CA GLN A 52 -42.89 -4.85 17.98
C GLN A 52 -42.70 -5.03 16.46
N GLY A 53 -42.66 -6.29 16.02
CA GLY A 53 -43.21 -6.76 14.73
C GLY A 53 -42.22 -7.05 13.60
N ASN A 54 -41.97 -8.33 13.29
CA ASN A 54 -41.31 -8.78 12.05
C ASN A 54 -42.03 -10.01 11.48
N PRO A 55 -42.42 -10.04 10.19
CA PRO A 55 -43.10 -11.18 9.58
C PRO A 55 -42.12 -12.05 8.77
N PHE A 56 -41.20 -12.76 9.42
CA PHE A 56 -40.46 -13.88 8.80
C PHE A 56 -40.09 -14.89 9.90
N THR A 57 -40.78 -16.03 9.92
CA THR A 57 -40.59 -17.11 10.89
C THR A 57 -39.71 -18.22 10.32
N VAL A 58 -38.58 -18.49 10.97
CA VAL A 58 -37.76 -19.71 10.81
C VAL A 58 -38.19 -20.71 11.91
N PRO A 59 -38.18 -22.04 11.69
CA PRO A 59 -38.61 -23.01 12.70
C PRO A 59 -37.76 -22.96 13.98
N GLY A 60 -38.40 -23.14 15.13
CA GLY A 60 -37.86 -22.82 16.46
C GLY A 60 -36.68 -23.69 16.93
N MET A 61 -35.69 -23.02 17.51
CA MET A 61 -34.69 -23.60 18.43
C MET A 61 -35.35 -24.00 19.76
N PRO A 62 -34.79 -24.98 20.50
CA PRO A 62 -35.28 -25.34 21.83
C PRO A 62 -35.14 -24.17 22.83
N ASP A 63 -36.05 -24.11 23.79
CA ASP A 63 -36.16 -23.05 24.81
C ASP A 63 -35.00 -23.12 25.82
N PHE A 64 -34.06 -22.18 25.73
CA PHE A 64 -32.85 -22.10 26.56
C PHE A 64 -33.06 -21.44 27.94
N THR A 65 -34.30 -21.07 28.30
CA THR A 65 -34.58 -20.46 29.61
C THR A 65 -34.39 -21.40 30.80
N GLN A 66 -34.33 -22.71 30.58
CA GLN A 66 -34.16 -23.70 31.66
C GLN A 66 -32.69 -23.99 32.05
N ALA A 67 -31.71 -23.53 31.28
CA ALA A 67 -30.28 -23.77 31.56
C ALA A 67 -29.59 -22.65 32.37
N SER A 68 -30.28 -21.53 32.67
CA SER A 68 -29.68 -20.36 33.33
C SER A 68 -29.85 -20.30 34.86
N ALA A 69 -30.40 -21.33 35.50
CA ALA A 69 -30.57 -21.36 36.94
C ALA A 69 -29.22 -21.45 37.68
N GLY A 70 -28.64 -20.28 38.01
CA GLY A 70 -27.44 -20.16 38.86
C GLY A 70 -26.29 -19.29 38.31
N MET A 71 -26.43 -18.64 37.16
CA MET A 71 -25.37 -17.77 36.62
C MET A 71 -25.49 -16.30 37.05
N PRO A 72 -24.37 -15.54 37.18
CA PRO A 72 -24.40 -14.10 37.39
C PRO A 72 -25.14 -13.35 36.27
N GLN A 73 -25.88 -12.29 36.60
CA GLN A 73 -26.72 -11.53 35.65
C GLN A 73 -26.00 -11.05 34.37
N TRP A 74 -24.69 -10.76 34.46
CA TRP A 74 -23.90 -10.37 33.29
C TRP A 74 -23.71 -11.52 32.28
N ALA A 75 -23.62 -12.78 32.75
CA ALA A 75 -23.52 -13.96 31.90
C ALA A 75 -24.86 -14.30 31.22
N GLU A 76 -25.98 -13.99 31.88
CA GLU A 76 -27.33 -14.17 31.33
C GLU A 76 -27.66 -13.10 30.27
N GLN A 77 -27.18 -11.87 30.45
CA GLN A 77 -27.24 -10.81 29.44
C GLN A 77 -26.32 -11.09 28.24
N PHE A 78 -25.12 -11.61 28.50
CA PHE A 78 -24.18 -12.02 27.47
C PHE A 78 -24.75 -13.18 26.63
N ALA A 79 -25.28 -14.24 27.25
CA ALA A 79 -25.93 -15.35 26.54
C ALA A 79 -27.10 -14.89 25.65
N LYS A 80 -27.91 -13.93 26.10
CA LYS A 80 -29.01 -13.34 25.31
C LYS A 80 -28.54 -12.48 24.13
N GLN A 81 -27.37 -11.85 24.23
CA GLN A 81 -26.79 -11.05 23.13
C GLN A 81 -26.14 -11.90 22.04
N ILE A 82 -25.58 -13.06 22.37
CA ILE A 82 -24.89 -13.94 21.41
C ILE A 82 -25.87 -14.91 20.73
N ALA A 83 -27.00 -15.22 21.39
CA ALA A 83 -28.04 -16.12 20.85
C ALA A 83 -28.94 -15.47 19.78
N GLN A 84 -28.77 -14.16 19.50
CA GLN A 84 -29.46 -13.49 18.39
C GLN A 84 -28.79 -13.86 17.08
N PRO A 85 -29.50 -14.44 16.09
CA PRO A 85 -28.93 -14.69 14.77
C PRO A 85 -28.56 -13.34 14.12
N PHE A 86 -27.30 -13.21 13.72
CA PHE A 86 -26.82 -12.07 12.95
C PHE A 86 -27.49 -12.12 11.56
N THR A 87 -28.62 -11.43 11.42
CA THR A 87 -29.32 -11.27 10.13
C THR A 87 -28.98 -9.88 9.60
N PRO A 88 -28.25 -9.75 8.47
CA PRO A 88 -28.05 -8.45 7.87
C PRO A 88 -29.37 -7.99 7.24
N SER A 89 -30.03 -7.02 7.87
CA SER A 89 -31.20 -6.35 7.28
C SER A 89 -30.71 -5.23 6.36
N PHE A 90 -30.69 -5.48 5.05
CA PHE A 90 -30.49 -4.45 4.03
C PHE A 90 -31.82 -3.73 3.79
N ALA A 91 -32.23 -2.86 4.71
CA ALA A 91 -33.37 -1.96 4.51
C ALA A 91 -32.85 -0.51 4.45
N PRO A 92 -33.12 0.24 3.36
CA PRO A 92 -32.74 1.64 3.29
C PRO A 92 -33.67 2.46 4.19
N GLY A 93 -33.14 3.03 5.28
CA GLY A 93 -33.86 4.08 6.02
C GLY A 93 -33.76 4.12 7.55
N ALA A 94 -33.05 3.20 8.22
CA ALA A 94 -32.91 3.28 9.68
C ALA A 94 -31.70 4.13 10.10
N GLN A 95 -31.94 5.36 10.56
CA GLN A 95 -30.91 6.23 11.14
C GLN A 95 -30.50 5.70 12.53
N ALA A 96 -29.27 5.22 12.66
CA ALA A 96 -28.65 4.93 13.95
C ALA A 96 -28.25 6.25 14.66
N PRO A 97 -28.31 6.31 16.00
CA PRO A 97 -27.98 7.53 16.76
C PRO A 97 -26.47 7.64 16.94
N PHE A 98 -25.74 7.82 15.84
CA PHE A 98 -24.30 8.11 15.86
C PHE A 98 -24.07 9.50 15.26
N ASN A 99 -23.29 10.32 15.95
CA ASN A 99 -22.94 11.67 15.50
C ASN A 99 -22.12 11.59 14.20
N PRO A 100 -22.63 12.09 13.06
CA PRO A 100 -22.02 11.89 11.74
C PRO A 100 -20.64 12.56 11.58
N ALA A 101 -20.25 13.50 12.45
CA ALA A 101 -18.96 14.19 12.37
C ALA A 101 -17.75 13.32 12.73
N LEU A 102 -17.91 12.28 13.57
CA LEU A 102 -16.82 11.39 13.99
C LEU A 102 -16.61 10.18 13.05
N ALA A 103 -17.61 9.87 12.23
CA ALA A 103 -17.56 8.76 11.27
C ALA A 103 -17.00 9.16 9.90
N GLN A 104 -16.89 10.46 9.60
CA GLN A 104 -16.47 10.97 8.28
C GLN A 104 -15.13 10.42 7.75
N PRO A 105 -14.07 10.24 8.56
CA PRO A 105 -12.81 9.66 8.07
C PRO A 105 -12.93 8.15 7.76
N PHE A 106 -13.89 7.46 8.37
CA PHE A 106 -14.09 6.01 8.23
C PHE A 106 -15.24 5.65 7.27
N ALA A 107 -16.08 6.62 6.89
CA ALA A 107 -17.26 6.43 6.04
C ALA A 107 -16.95 6.53 4.53
N GLN A 108 -15.82 7.15 4.15
CA GLN A 108 -15.48 7.38 2.74
C GLN A 108 -15.38 6.08 1.90
N PRO A 109 -14.87 4.94 2.39
CA PRO A 109 -14.89 3.68 1.63
C PRO A 109 -16.28 3.06 1.56
N PHE A 110 -17.15 3.30 2.55
CA PHE A 110 -18.52 2.78 2.56
C PHE A 110 -19.43 3.53 1.59
N ASN A 111 -19.15 4.81 1.31
CA ASN A 111 -19.82 5.57 0.25
C ASN A 111 -19.47 5.07 -1.16
N ALA A 112 -18.35 4.36 -1.35
CA ALA A 112 -18.04 3.72 -2.63
C ALA A 112 -19.01 2.58 -2.99
N PHE A 113 -19.77 2.07 -2.00
CA PHE A 113 -20.84 1.08 -2.20
C PHE A 113 -22.23 1.71 -2.35
N ALA A 114 -22.37 3.02 -2.12
CA ALA A 114 -23.65 3.73 -2.24
C ALA A 114 -24.00 3.93 -3.72
N GLY A 115 -24.69 2.95 -4.30
CA GLY A 115 -25.10 2.95 -5.71
C GLY A 115 -24.89 1.62 -6.43
N MET A 116 -24.23 0.64 -5.80
CA MET A 116 -24.13 -0.71 -6.37
C MET A 116 -25.46 -1.45 -6.21
N THR A 117 -26.17 -1.64 -7.31
CA THR A 117 -27.16 -2.72 -7.42
C THR A 117 -26.39 -4.04 -7.31
N LEU A 118 -26.41 -4.68 -6.13
CA LEU A 118 -25.90 -6.03 -5.97
C LEU A 118 -26.63 -6.93 -6.99
N PRO A 119 -25.91 -7.57 -7.94
CA PRO A 119 -26.51 -8.57 -8.79
C PRO A 119 -27.14 -9.66 -7.90
N SER A 120 -28.25 -10.26 -8.33
CA SER A 120 -28.82 -11.40 -7.61
C SER A 120 -27.85 -12.59 -7.72
N ALA A 121 -26.86 -12.64 -6.84
CA ALA A 121 -25.94 -13.77 -6.75
C ALA A 121 -26.65 -14.87 -5.97
N ALA A 122 -26.98 -15.96 -6.66
CA ALA A 122 -27.59 -17.12 -6.04
C ALA A 122 -26.50 -18.06 -5.51
N ILE A 123 -26.72 -18.63 -4.34
CA ILE A 123 -25.96 -19.78 -3.86
C ILE A 123 -26.79 -21.03 -4.19
N PRO A 124 -26.21 -22.05 -4.85
CA PRO A 124 -26.91 -23.28 -5.13
C PRO A 124 -27.51 -23.87 -3.84
N PRO A 125 -28.79 -24.28 -3.82
CA PRO A 125 -29.45 -24.75 -2.60
C PRO A 125 -28.70 -25.88 -1.90
N GLU A 126 -28.10 -26.81 -2.67
CA GLU A 126 -27.30 -27.92 -2.12
C GLU A 126 -26.02 -27.44 -1.43
N ARG A 127 -25.30 -26.48 -2.03
CA ARG A 127 -24.11 -25.88 -1.43
C ARG A 127 -24.48 -25.09 -0.19
N LEU A 128 -25.56 -24.31 -0.24
CA LEU A 128 -26.06 -23.54 0.90
C LEU A 128 -26.45 -24.46 2.06
N GLN A 129 -27.17 -25.55 1.79
CA GLN A 129 -27.57 -26.52 2.80
C GLN A 129 -26.35 -27.20 3.44
N LYS A 130 -25.34 -27.55 2.64
CA LYS A 130 -24.08 -28.10 3.16
C LYS A 130 -23.37 -27.09 4.07
N LEU A 131 -23.19 -25.85 3.62
CA LEU A 131 -22.58 -24.79 4.41
C LEU A 131 -23.34 -24.53 5.72
N GLN A 132 -24.68 -24.51 5.68
CA GLN A 132 -25.51 -24.35 6.87
C GLN A 132 -25.37 -25.53 7.84
N SER A 133 -25.30 -26.76 7.32
CA SER A 133 -25.08 -27.97 8.12
C SER A 133 -23.70 -27.96 8.79
N ASP A 134 -22.66 -27.61 8.02
CA ASP A 134 -21.28 -27.51 8.50
C ASP A 134 -21.15 -26.41 9.57
N TYR A 135 -21.71 -25.22 9.33
CA TYR A 135 -21.77 -24.14 10.31
C TYR A 135 -22.52 -24.54 11.58
N SER A 136 -23.69 -25.18 11.46
CA SER A 136 -24.50 -25.60 12.60
C SER A 136 -23.75 -26.61 13.47
N ARG A 137 -23.05 -27.57 12.86
CA ARG A 137 -22.23 -28.55 13.56
C ARG A 137 -21.10 -27.88 14.35
N ASP A 138 -20.36 -26.99 13.69
CA ASP A 138 -19.22 -26.30 14.31
C ASP A 138 -19.68 -25.32 15.41
N ALA A 139 -20.80 -24.64 15.21
CA ALA A 139 -21.42 -23.77 16.22
C ALA A 139 -21.89 -24.57 17.45
N MET A 140 -22.51 -25.74 17.24
CA MET A 140 -22.90 -26.64 18.34
C MET A 140 -21.67 -27.16 19.11
N GLN A 141 -20.60 -27.54 18.41
CA GLN A 141 -19.36 -27.98 19.04
C GLN A 141 -18.74 -26.86 19.89
N LEU A 142 -18.70 -25.64 19.35
CA LEU A 142 -18.19 -24.48 20.06
C LEU A 142 -19.05 -24.13 21.29
N PHE A 143 -20.38 -24.20 21.17
CA PHE A 143 -21.31 -24.00 22.29
C PHE A 143 -21.12 -25.07 23.39
N GLN A 144 -20.98 -26.35 23.01
CA GLN A 144 -20.67 -27.42 23.96
C GLN A 144 -19.37 -27.14 24.73
N GLN A 145 -18.32 -26.69 24.05
CA GLN A 145 -17.05 -26.29 24.68
C GLN A 145 -17.21 -25.13 25.68
N ALA A 146 -18.16 -24.21 25.47
CA ALA A 146 -18.44 -23.13 26.41
C ALA A 146 -19.21 -23.58 27.65
N THR A 147 -20.10 -24.56 27.49
CA THR A 147 -20.99 -25.06 28.56
C THR A 147 -20.40 -26.19 29.40
N HIS A 148 -19.46 -26.97 28.86
CA HIS A 148 -18.79 -28.03 29.62
C HIS A 148 -17.65 -27.44 30.46
N ALA A 149 -17.62 -27.78 31.75
CA ALA A 149 -16.54 -27.43 32.68
C ALA A 149 -15.17 -28.11 32.36
N SER A 150 -15.03 -28.67 31.15
CA SER A 150 -13.83 -29.32 30.64
C SER A 150 -12.86 -28.25 30.13
N SER A 151 -11.76 -28.10 30.85
CA SER A 151 -10.78 -27.02 30.87
C SER A 151 -9.84 -26.92 29.66
N SER A 152 -10.36 -26.89 28.43
CA SER A 152 -9.54 -26.52 27.26
C SER A 152 -10.19 -25.40 26.47
N ALA A 153 -9.64 -24.19 26.57
CA ALA A 153 -10.01 -23.07 25.72
C ALA A 153 -9.91 -23.47 24.24
N PRO A 154 -10.80 -22.97 23.36
CA PRO A 154 -10.70 -23.20 21.93
C PRO A 154 -9.31 -22.84 21.40
N GLU A 155 -8.76 -23.67 20.50
CA GLU A 155 -7.47 -23.37 19.88
C GLU A 155 -7.65 -22.20 18.89
N LEU A 156 -6.96 -21.09 19.17
CA LEU A 156 -6.95 -19.91 18.31
C LEU A 156 -5.68 -19.90 17.45
N LYS A 157 -5.83 -20.22 16.17
CA LYS A 157 -4.72 -20.22 15.20
C LYS A 157 -4.42 -18.83 14.62
N ASP A 158 -5.36 -17.90 14.77
CA ASP A 158 -5.23 -16.53 14.29
C ASP A 158 -4.28 -15.71 15.18
N ARG A 159 -3.29 -15.07 14.55
CA ARG A 159 -2.25 -14.31 15.24
C ARG A 159 -2.80 -13.15 16.08
N ARG A 160 -3.95 -12.57 15.71
CA ARG A 160 -4.62 -11.49 16.46
C ARG A 160 -5.00 -11.89 17.88
N PHE A 161 -5.20 -13.18 18.11
CA PHE A 161 -5.60 -13.74 19.41
C PHE A 161 -4.49 -14.59 20.05
N SER A 162 -3.22 -14.36 19.66
CA SER A 162 -2.08 -15.19 20.10
C SER A 162 -1.63 -14.92 21.54
N ALA A 163 -1.87 -13.71 22.08
CA ALA A 163 -1.44 -13.32 23.41
C ALA A 163 -2.14 -14.11 24.53
N ASP A 164 -1.45 -14.37 25.64
CA ASP A 164 -1.96 -15.16 26.76
C ASP A 164 -3.25 -14.58 27.38
N ALA A 165 -3.45 -13.26 27.28
CA ALA A 165 -4.67 -12.60 27.75
C ALA A 165 -5.95 -13.15 27.08
N TRP A 166 -5.86 -13.63 25.83
CA TRP A 166 -6.96 -14.27 25.11
C TRP A 166 -7.23 -15.70 25.57
N LYS A 167 -6.21 -16.40 26.08
CA LYS A 167 -6.27 -17.83 26.47
C LYS A 167 -6.61 -18.01 27.95
N THR A 168 -6.23 -17.05 28.78
CA THR A 168 -6.34 -17.12 30.25
C THR A 168 -7.78 -17.01 30.76
N THR A 169 -8.67 -16.31 30.02
CA THR A 169 -10.09 -16.21 30.40
C THR A 169 -10.95 -16.88 29.33
N PRO A 170 -11.70 -17.96 29.66
CA PRO A 170 -12.48 -18.73 28.68
C PRO A 170 -13.46 -17.91 27.85
N VAL A 171 -14.02 -16.82 28.40
CA VAL A 171 -14.98 -15.95 27.69
C VAL A 171 -14.36 -15.26 26.47
N TYR A 172 -13.09 -14.80 26.57
CA TYR A 172 -12.42 -14.14 25.44
C TYR A 172 -12.01 -15.15 24.37
N ALA A 173 -11.56 -16.34 24.79
CA ALA A 173 -11.23 -17.41 23.85
C ALA A 173 -12.47 -17.87 23.07
N TYR A 174 -13.61 -18.01 23.75
CA TYR A 174 -14.88 -18.35 23.12
C TYR A 174 -15.35 -17.27 22.16
N MET A 175 -15.31 -15.99 22.57
CA MET A 175 -15.70 -14.87 21.70
C MET A 175 -14.83 -14.81 20.44
N ALA A 176 -13.50 -14.98 20.58
CA ALA A 176 -12.58 -15.02 19.44
C ALA A 176 -12.89 -16.21 18.51
N ALA A 177 -13.14 -17.39 19.06
CA ALA A 177 -13.51 -18.58 18.29
C ALA A 177 -14.87 -18.40 17.57
N TRP A 178 -15.85 -17.78 18.24
CA TRP A 178 -17.16 -17.48 17.66
C TRP A 178 -17.03 -16.50 16.49
N TYR A 179 -16.24 -15.44 16.67
CA TYR A 179 -15.93 -14.50 15.58
C TYR A 179 -15.25 -15.21 14.40
N LEU A 180 -14.23 -16.04 14.64
CA LEU A 180 -13.50 -16.75 13.58
C LEU A 180 -14.41 -17.71 12.82
N LEU A 181 -15.32 -18.41 13.50
CA LEU A 181 -16.30 -19.29 12.87
C LEU A 181 -17.21 -18.51 11.92
N ASN A 182 -17.76 -17.38 12.38
CA ASN A 182 -18.65 -16.54 11.57
C ASN A 182 -17.90 -15.88 10.39
N ALA A 183 -16.68 -15.41 10.62
CA ALA A 183 -15.84 -14.85 9.56
C ALA A 183 -15.54 -15.89 8.48
N ARG A 184 -15.18 -17.13 8.87
CA ARG A 184 -14.95 -18.24 7.94
C ARG A 184 -16.22 -18.59 7.16
N TYR A 185 -17.36 -18.69 7.84
CA TYR A 185 -18.65 -18.98 7.20
C TYR A 185 -19.02 -17.94 6.15
N LEU A 186 -18.83 -16.64 6.45
CA LEU A 186 -19.08 -15.58 5.48
C LEU A 186 -18.15 -15.68 4.25
N GLN A 187 -16.88 -16.05 4.42
CA GLN A 187 -15.98 -16.30 3.29
C GLN A 187 -16.45 -17.50 2.45
N GLU A 188 -16.81 -18.61 3.10
CA GLU A 188 -17.31 -19.81 2.42
C GLU A 188 -18.62 -19.53 1.65
N LEU A 189 -19.50 -18.65 2.18
CA LEU A 189 -20.69 -18.18 1.47
C LEU A 189 -20.32 -17.41 0.21
N VAL A 190 -19.33 -16.52 0.27
CA VAL A 190 -18.85 -15.79 -0.90
C VAL A 190 -18.26 -16.73 -1.95
N ASP A 191 -17.47 -17.72 -1.52
CA ASP A 191 -16.88 -18.72 -2.41
C ASP A 191 -17.94 -19.57 -3.12
N ALA A 192 -19.09 -19.76 -2.47
CA ALA A 192 -20.22 -20.49 -3.03
C ALA A 192 -21.12 -19.68 -3.96
N LEU A 193 -20.94 -18.36 -4.08
CA LEU A 193 -21.74 -17.50 -4.96
C LEU A 193 -21.53 -17.85 -6.43
N GLU A 194 -22.63 -18.07 -7.16
CA GLU A 194 -22.62 -18.13 -8.63
C GLU A 194 -22.77 -16.72 -9.20
N THR A 195 -21.63 -16.11 -9.49
CA THR A 195 -21.52 -14.80 -10.12
C THR A 195 -20.23 -14.74 -10.92
N ASP A 196 -20.05 -13.70 -11.74
CA ASP A 196 -18.82 -13.51 -12.49
C ASP A 196 -17.63 -13.32 -11.52
N PRO A 197 -16.39 -13.69 -11.93
CA PRO A 197 -15.23 -13.63 -11.04
C PRO A 197 -14.99 -12.25 -10.43
N LYS A 198 -15.20 -11.17 -11.18
CA LYS A 198 -14.98 -9.79 -10.73
C LYS A 198 -15.97 -9.39 -9.64
N THR A 199 -17.26 -9.69 -9.83
CA THR A 199 -18.28 -9.47 -8.80
C THR A 199 -18.00 -10.30 -7.55
N ARG A 200 -17.57 -11.56 -7.70
CA ARG A 200 -17.21 -12.41 -6.55
C ARG A 200 -16.06 -11.81 -5.75
N GLU A 201 -15.00 -11.35 -6.41
CA GLU A 201 -13.85 -10.72 -5.73
C GLU A 201 -14.23 -9.40 -5.06
N ARG A 202 -15.10 -8.57 -5.68
CA ARG A 202 -15.66 -7.37 -5.04
C ARG A 202 -16.38 -7.70 -3.73
N ILE A 203 -17.24 -8.72 -3.75
CA ILE A 203 -17.97 -9.17 -2.55
C ILE A 203 -17.00 -9.76 -1.53
N ARG A 204 -16.04 -10.58 -1.97
CA ARG A 204 -15.01 -11.18 -1.11
C ARG A 204 -14.22 -10.10 -0.40
N PHE A 205 -13.73 -9.11 -1.12
CA PHE A 205 -13.03 -7.96 -0.56
C PHE A 205 -13.90 -7.23 0.48
N ALA A 206 -15.16 -6.92 0.16
CA ALA A 206 -16.07 -6.25 1.08
C ALA A 206 -16.30 -7.06 2.37
N VAL A 207 -16.51 -8.38 2.25
CA VAL A 207 -16.68 -9.29 3.40
C VAL A 207 -15.39 -9.39 4.23
N GLN A 208 -14.22 -9.45 3.59
CA GLN A 208 -12.93 -9.43 4.27
C GLN A 208 -12.73 -8.12 5.04
N GLN A 209 -13.03 -6.97 4.45
CA GLN A 209 -12.93 -5.66 5.11
C GLN A 209 -13.88 -5.58 6.31
N TRP A 210 -15.14 -5.99 6.13
CA TRP A 210 -16.15 -5.95 7.18
C TRP A 210 -15.82 -6.88 8.35
N THR A 211 -15.49 -8.15 8.05
CA THR A 211 -15.11 -9.12 9.09
C THR A 211 -13.88 -8.64 9.85
N ALA A 212 -12.84 -8.16 9.16
CA ALA A 212 -11.66 -7.65 9.83
C ALA A 212 -11.92 -6.42 10.70
N ALA A 213 -12.77 -5.49 10.26
CA ALA A 213 -13.19 -4.33 11.05
C ALA A 213 -14.00 -4.73 12.30
N ALA A 214 -14.86 -5.75 12.15
CA ALA A 214 -15.68 -6.30 13.23
C ALA A 214 -14.91 -7.20 14.22
N SER A 215 -13.61 -7.41 14.02
CA SER A 215 -12.80 -8.24 14.91
C SER A 215 -12.88 -7.73 16.36
N PRO A 216 -13.13 -8.60 17.36
CA PRO A 216 -13.22 -8.19 18.76
C PRO A 216 -11.89 -7.59 19.28
N SER A 217 -10.76 -7.93 18.66
CA SER A 217 -9.46 -7.32 18.95
C SER A 217 -9.44 -5.80 18.75
N ASN A 218 -10.31 -5.25 17.89
CA ASN A 218 -10.28 -3.84 17.51
C ASN A 218 -11.02 -2.94 18.50
N PHE A 219 -11.75 -3.52 19.47
CA PHE A 219 -12.58 -2.78 20.41
C PHE A 219 -12.02 -2.90 21.82
N PHE A 220 -11.75 -1.78 22.48
CA PHE A 220 -11.19 -1.76 23.83
C PHE A 220 -11.99 -2.63 24.83
N ALA A 221 -13.33 -2.57 24.77
CA ALA A 221 -14.22 -3.32 25.66
C ALA A 221 -14.14 -4.84 25.47
N LEU A 222 -13.66 -5.31 24.32
CA LEU A 222 -13.58 -6.72 23.96
C LEU A 222 -12.12 -7.22 23.86
N ASN A 223 -11.14 -6.33 24.02
CA ASN A 223 -9.72 -6.67 23.89
C ASN A 223 -9.07 -6.82 25.28
N PRO A 224 -8.85 -8.07 25.76
CA PRO A 224 -8.24 -8.31 27.07
C PRO A 224 -6.78 -7.84 27.15
N GLU A 225 -6.06 -7.78 26.03
CA GLU A 225 -4.68 -7.28 26.01
C GLU A 225 -4.64 -5.76 26.22
N ALA A 226 -5.55 -5.02 25.59
CA ALA A 226 -5.69 -3.58 25.80
C ALA A 226 -6.13 -3.25 27.22
N GLN A 227 -7.09 -4.01 27.76
CA GLN A 227 -7.55 -3.88 29.15
C GLN A 227 -6.43 -4.16 30.15
N LYS A 228 -5.67 -5.24 29.93
CA LYS A 228 -4.48 -5.55 30.74
C LYS A 228 -3.45 -4.42 30.65
N THR A 229 -3.16 -3.91 29.45
CA THR A 229 -2.21 -2.81 29.26
C THR A 229 -2.67 -1.53 29.96
N LEU A 230 -3.97 -1.22 29.97
CA LEU A 230 -4.54 -0.11 30.73
C LEU A 230 -4.25 -0.27 32.24
N LEU A 231 -4.52 -1.45 32.79
CA LEU A 231 -4.31 -1.74 34.21
C LEU A 231 -2.82 -1.68 34.57
N ASP A 232 -1.97 -2.32 33.78
CA ASP A 232 -0.52 -2.40 34.00
C ASP A 232 0.16 -1.02 33.90
N SER A 233 -0.38 -0.12 33.05
CA SER A 233 0.13 1.24 32.87
C SER A 233 -0.56 2.31 33.72
N HIS A 234 -1.50 1.92 34.59
CA HIS A 234 -2.30 2.85 35.40
C HIS A 234 -3.03 3.94 34.57
N GLY A 235 -3.50 3.58 33.36
CA GLY A 235 -4.25 4.48 32.49
C GLY A 235 -3.42 5.29 31.49
N GLU A 236 -2.09 5.27 31.61
CA GLU A 236 -1.19 6.05 30.75
C GLU A 236 -1.23 5.58 29.30
N SER A 237 -1.38 4.27 29.06
CA SER A 237 -1.51 3.71 27.70
C SER A 237 -2.71 4.28 26.94
N LEU A 238 -3.87 4.39 27.59
CA LEU A 238 -5.08 4.92 26.96
C LEU A 238 -4.96 6.43 26.74
N ARG A 239 -4.40 7.17 27.69
CA ARG A 239 -4.11 8.61 27.52
C ARG A 239 -3.24 8.83 26.28
N GLN A 240 -2.15 8.07 26.15
CA GLN A 240 -1.25 8.17 25.02
C GLN A 240 -1.95 7.75 23.70
N GLY A 241 -2.75 6.69 23.73
CA GLY A 241 -3.50 6.22 22.57
C GLY A 241 -4.52 7.24 22.04
N VAL A 242 -5.21 7.96 22.93
CA VAL A 242 -6.09 9.08 22.57
C VAL A 242 -5.30 10.23 21.95
N MET A 243 -4.14 10.58 22.51
CA MET A 243 -3.27 11.60 21.92
C MET A 243 -2.79 11.23 20.52
N ASN A 244 -2.46 9.95 20.31
CA ASN A 244 -2.05 9.42 19.00
C ASN A 244 -3.22 9.52 18.00
N LEU A 245 -4.43 9.13 18.40
CA LEU A 245 -5.64 9.24 17.56
C LEU A 245 -5.93 10.69 17.16
N LEU A 246 -5.86 11.63 18.11
CA LEU A 246 -6.10 13.05 17.83
C LEU A 246 -5.05 13.62 16.86
N ALA A 247 -3.78 13.24 17.01
CA ALA A 247 -2.72 13.65 16.10
C ALA A 247 -2.94 13.08 14.68
N ASP A 248 -3.39 11.84 14.57
CA ASP A 248 -3.68 11.20 13.28
C ASP A 248 -4.92 11.77 12.60
N MET A 249 -5.96 12.12 13.38
CA MET A 249 -7.13 12.85 12.87
C MET A 249 -6.75 14.22 12.29
N GLN A 250 -5.79 14.93 12.91
CA GLN A 250 -5.27 16.19 12.36
C GLN A 250 -4.49 16.00 11.06
N ARG A 251 -3.81 14.85 10.90
CA ARG A 251 -3.06 14.51 9.67
C ARG A 251 -3.94 13.97 8.55
N GLY A 252 -5.14 13.48 8.87
CA GLY A 252 -6.04 12.84 7.91
C GLY A 252 -5.63 11.43 7.47
N LYS A 253 -4.63 10.82 8.12
CA LYS A 253 -4.15 9.45 7.86
C LYS A 253 -3.72 8.76 9.16
N ILE A 254 -3.80 7.42 9.18
CA ILE A 254 -3.34 6.58 10.31
C ILE A 254 -1.80 6.51 10.30
N SER A 255 -1.15 6.82 11.41
CA SER A 255 0.30 6.66 11.56
C SER A 255 0.68 5.20 11.74
N GLN A 256 1.51 4.69 10.83
CA GLN A 256 1.98 3.30 10.84
C GLN A 256 3.48 3.18 11.22
N THR A 257 4.17 4.30 11.35
CA THR A 257 5.61 4.39 11.68
C THR A 257 5.88 5.72 12.38
N ASP A 258 6.94 5.79 13.18
CA ASP A 258 7.43 7.06 13.71
C ASP A 258 8.16 7.86 12.61
N GLU A 259 7.42 8.73 11.93
CA GLU A 259 7.94 9.56 10.84
C GLU A 259 9.01 10.57 11.31
N SER A 260 9.07 10.91 12.61
CA SER A 260 10.03 11.89 13.14
C SER A 260 11.48 11.41 13.07
N ARG A 261 11.67 10.10 12.90
CA ARG A 261 12.99 9.45 12.82
C ARG A 261 13.57 9.48 11.42
N PHE A 262 12.81 9.81 10.39
CA PHE A 262 13.23 9.72 9.00
C PHE A 262 13.27 11.10 8.33
N VAL A 263 14.38 11.40 7.67
CA VAL A 263 14.61 12.62 6.92
C VAL A 263 15.32 12.25 5.63
N VAL A 264 14.61 12.42 4.51
CA VAL A 264 15.13 12.19 3.15
C VAL A 264 16.35 13.07 2.92
N GLY A 265 17.46 12.47 2.47
CA GLY A 265 18.77 13.09 2.31
C GLY A 265 19.63 13.16 3.58
N LYS A 266 19.14 12.70 4.75
CA LYS A 266 19.95 12.58 5.99
C LYS A 266 20.08 11.17 6.53
N ASN A 267 19.02 10.37 6.44
CA ASN A 267 19.06 8.95 6.83
C ASN A 267 18.20 8.03 5.94
N LEU A 268 17.63 8.58 4.87
CA LEU A 268 17.04 7.89 3.73
C LEU A 268 17.57 8.55 2.45
N ALA A 269 17.66 7.82 1.34
CA ALA A 269 18.20 8.36 0.07
C ALA A 269 19.60 8.96 0.24
N MET A 270 20.49 8.19 0.87
CA MET A 270 21.82 8.64 1.31
C MET A 270 22.93 8.37 0.30
N SER A 271 22.62 7.76 -0.84
CA SER A 271 23.65 7.48 -1.84
C SER A 271 24.15 8.81 -2.43
N GLU A 272 25.45 9.08 -2.25
CA GLU A 272 26.09 10.29 -2.75
C GLU A 272 25.93 10.42 -4.27
N GLY A 273 25.50 11.59 -4.73
CA GLY A 273 25.22 11.86 -6.14
C GLY A 273 24.95 13.34 -6.39
N SER A 274 24.58 13.67 -7.61
CA SER A 274 24.30 15.03 -8.04
C SER A 274 23.14 15.04 -9.04
N VAL A 275 22.25 16.02 -8.91
CA VAL A 275 21.27 16.33 -9.95
C VAL A 275 22.02 16.98 -11.10
N VAL A 276 21.93 16.38 -12.29
CA VAL A 276 22.67 16.79 -13.51
C VAL A 276 21.75 17.31 -14.61
N PHE A 277 20.44 17.10 -14.47
CA PHE A 277 19.41 17.63 -15.37
C PHE A 277 18.11 17.82 -14.60
N GLU A 278 17.34 18.82 -15.02
CA GLU A 278 16.02 19.11 -14.46
C GLU A 278 15.12 19.76 -15.52
N ASN A 279 13.85 19.36 -15.53
CA ASN A 279 12.78 20.04 -16.22
C ASN A 279 11.53 20.13 -15.32
N GLU A 280 10.37 20.45 -15.90
CA GLU A 280 9.14 20.61 -15.14
C GLU A 280 8.62 19.33 -14.46
N LEU A 281 9.03 18.15 -14.96
CA LEU A 281 8.56 16.84 -14.49
C LEU A 281 9.59 16.07 -13.67
N ILE A 282 10.89 16.20 -13.97
CA ILE A 282 11.93 15.34 -13.39
C ILE A 282 13.17 16.12 -12.94
N GLN A 283 13.85 15.55 -11.95
CA GLN A 283 15.27 15.75 -11.72
C GLN A 283 16.01 14.44 -12.04
N LEU A 284 17.07 14.49 -12.83
CA LEU A 284 17.91 13.33 -13.12
C LEU A 284 19.14 13.33 -12.21
N ILE A 285 19.24 12.28 -11.38
CA ILE A 285 20.34 12.10 -10.45
C ILE A 285 21.40 11.21 -11.09
N GLN A 286 22.65 11.67 -11.12
CA GLN A 286 23.82 10.83 -11.36
C GLN A 286 24.50 10.51 -10.03
N TYR A 287 24.61 9.22 -9.70
CA TYR A 287 25.27 8.80 -8.47
C TYR A 287 26.78 8.72 -8.62
N LYS A 288 27.48 8.98 -7.52
CA LYS A 288 28.93 8.90 -7.45
C LYS A 288 29.38 7.43 -7.51
N PRO A 289 30.29 7.07 -8.42
CA PRO A 289 30.84 5.71 -8.50
C PRO A 289 31.48 5.25 -7.18
N ARG A 290 31.24 3.99 -6.79
CA ARG A 290 31.85 3.38 -5.59
C ARG A 290 32.94 2.35 -5.89
N ALA A 291 33.13 2.01 -7.17
CA ALA A 291 34.13 1.05 -7.63
C ALA A 291 35.28 1.75 -8.39
N ALA A 292 36.48 1.16 -8.32
CA ALA A 292 37.67 1.67 -9.03
C ALA A 292 37.55 1.65 -10.56
N SER A 293 36.71 0.76 -11.07
CA SER A 293 36.34 0.66 -12.48
C SER A 293 34.84 0.41 -12.58
N VAL A 294 34.20 0.97 -13.60
CA VAL A 294 32.76 0.89 -13.84
C VAL A 294 32.44 0.34 -15.23
N ARG A 295 31.25 -0.20 -15.42
CA ARG A 295 30.73 -0.60 -16.73
C ARG A 295 30.51 0.61 -17.63
N GLU A 296 30.87 0.48 -18.90
CA GLU A 296 30.91 1.62 -19.81
C GLU A 296 29.53 2.11 -20.26
N ARG A 297 28.53 1.22 -20.30
CA ARG A 297 27.12 1.59 -20.51
C ARG A 297 26.47 1.85 -19.15
N PRO A 298 25.96 3.06 -18.90
CA PRO A 298 25.28 3.38 -17.64
C PRO A 298 23.95 2.64 -17.51
N LEU A 299 23.45 2.56 -16.29
CA LEU A 299 22.11 2.12 -15.92
C LEU A 299 21.25 3.35 -15.62
N LEU A 300 20.14 3.53 -16.33
CA LEU A 300 19.09 4.49 -15.99
C LEU A 300 17.96 3.77 -15.26
N ILE A 301 17.60 4.27 -14.09
CA ILE A 301 16.48 3.79 -13.28
C ILE A 301 15.29 4.75 -13.43
N VAL A 302 14.17 4.20 -13.87
CA VAL A 302 12.85 4.83 -13.98
C VAL A 302 11.97 4.28 -12.84
N PRO A 303 11.95 4.94 -11.67
CA PRO A 303 11.10 4.54 -10.56
C PRO A 303 9.62 4.87 -10.86
N PRO A 304 8.68 4.39 -10.05
CA PRO A 304 7.29 4.83 -10.15
C PRO A 304 7.17 6.32 -9.79
N CYS A 305 6.21 6.99 -10.41
CA CYS A 305 5.73 8.32 -10.02
C CYS A 305 4.60 8.25 -8.96
N ILE A 306 4.11 7.05 -8.65
CA ILE A 306 3.24 6.75 -7.50
C ILE A 306 4.15 6.43 -6.30
N ASN A 307 4.08 7.27 -5.26
CA ASN A 307 5.11 7.42 -4.22
C ASN A 307 6.48 7.83 -4.81
N LYS A 308 7.48 7.98 -3.93
CA LYS A 308 8.79 8.55 -4.28
C LYS A 308 9.83 7.50 -4.62
N PHE A 309 10.86 7.89 -5.37
CA PHE A 309 11.87 6.96 -5.88
C PHE A 309 12.69 6.25 -4.80
N TYR A 310 12.81 6.83 -3.60
CA TYR A 310 13.78 6.39 -2.59
C TYR A 310 13.47 5.04 -1.98
N ILE A 311 12.38 4.36 -2.37
CA ILE A 311 12.20 2.93 -2.15
C ILE A 311 13.34 2.08 -2.72
N LEU A 312 13.97 2.56 -3.81
CA LEU A 312 15.14 1.93 -4.43
C LEU A 312 16.47 2.38 -3.80
N ASP A 313 16.45 3.40 -2.94
CA ASP A 313 17.60 3.95 -2.20
C ASP A 313 17.21 4.32 -0.77
N LEU A 314 16.73 3.36 0.02
CA LEU A 314 16.26 3.61 1.39
C LEU A 314 17.43 3.93 2.33
N GLN A 315 17.86 2.96 3.12
CA GLN A 315 19.04 3.03 3.97
C GLN A 315 20.21 2.34 3.27
N PRO A 316 21.47 2.60 3.69
CA PRO A 316 22.64 1.94 3.10
C PRO A 316 22.53 0.41 3.06
N GLU A 317 21.86 -0.21 4.04
CA GLU A 317 21.75 -1.66 4.18
C GLU A 317 20.67 -2.28 3.28
N ASN A 318 19.83 -1.48 2.63
CA ASN A 318 18.73 -1.93 1.77
C ASN A 318 18.51 -1.04 0.53
N SER A 319 19.57 -0.39 0.06
CA SER A 319 19.57 0.38 -1.18
C SER A 319 19.97 -0.47 -2.38
N LEU A 320 19.07 -0.58 -3.36
CA LEU A 320 19.35 -1.22 -4.65
C LEU A 320 20.33 -0.37 -5.48
N VAL A 321 20.22 0.96 -5.38
CA VAL A 321 21.15 1.92 -6.01
C VAL A 321 22.58 1.68 -5.51
N ALA A 322 22.76 1.61 -4.18
CA ALA A 322 24.07 1.34 -3.57
C ALA A 322 24.64 -0.01 -4.05
N HIS A 323 23.80 -1.05 -4.12
CA HIS A 323 24.20 -2.36 -4.60
C HIS A 323 24.70 -2.32 -6.06
N ALA A 324 23.99 -1.62 -6.96
CA ALA A 324 24.40 -1.47 -8.35
C ALA A 324 25.72 -0.66 -8.49
N LEU A 325 25.91 0.38 -7.68
CA LEU A 325 27.16 1.15 -7.63
C LEU A 325 28.33 0.30 -7.15
N GLU A 326 28.12 -0.54 -6.15
CA GLU A 326 29.11 -1.46 -5.59
C GLU A 326 29.45 -2.60 -6.57
N ALA A 327 28.48 -3.05 -7.36
CA ALA A 327 28.69 -3.98 -8.49
C ALA A 327 29.47 -3.33 -9.67
N GLY A 328 29.70 -2.01 -9.62
CA GLY A 328 30.48 -1.29 -10.62
C GLY A 328 29.66 -0.78 -11.80
N HIS A 329 28.36 -0.52 -11.64
CA HIS A 329 27.57 0.19 -12.63
C HIS A 329 27.62 1.70 -12.41
N GLN A 330 27.56 2.47 -13.51
CA GLN A 330 27.27 3.90 -13.45
C GLN A 330 25.76 4.06 -13.36
N VAL A 331 25.23 4.65 -12.30
CA VAL A 331 23.78 4.67 -12.04
C VAL A 331 23.24 6.10 -12.19
N PHE A 332 22.20 6.22 -12.99
CA PHE A 332 21.34 7.39 -13.10
C PHE A 332 19.93 7.02 -12.65
N LEU A 333 19.20 7.98 -12.07
CA LEU A 333 17.86 7.75 -11.57
C LEU A 333 16.97 8.99 -11.78
N ILE A 334 15.75 8.77 -12.26
CA ILE A 334 14.73 9.81 -12.38
C ILE A 334 14.09 10.06 -11.02
N SER A 335 14.13 11.30 -10.54
CA SER A 335 13.35 11.79 -9.40
C SER A 335 12.17 12.60 -9.91
N TRP A 336 10.98 12.00 -9.92
CA TRP A 336 9.74 12.65 -10.33
C TRP A 336 9.37 13.83 -9.41
N ARG A 337 8.87 14.92 -10.00
CA ARG A 337 8.24 16.03 -9.29
C ARG A 337 6.92 15.57 -8.67
N ASN A 338 6.62 16.04 -7.47
CA ASN A 338 5.29 15.88 -6.89
C ASN A 338 4.33 16.87 -7.55
N ALA A 339 3.24 16.40 -8.17
CA ALA A 339 2.38 17.26 -8.96
C ALA A 339 1.65 18.30 -8.12
N ASP A 340 1.73 19.56 -8.54
CA ASP A 340 0.97 20.68 -8.02
C ASP A 340 0.09 21.27 -9.13
N ALA A 341 -0.65 22.34 -8.81
CA ALA A 341 -1.55 22.99 -9.75
C ALA A 341 -0.84 23.49 -11.03
N SER A 342 0.47 23.77 -11.00
CA SER A 342 1.21 24.29 -12.16
C SER A 342 1.39 23.23 -13.24
N ILE A 343 1.45 21.94 -12.87
CA ILE A 343 1.62 20.82 -13.81
C ILE A 343 0.42 19.88 -13.87
N ALA A 344 -0.73 20.27 -13.29
CA ALA A 344 -1.97 19.48 -13.29
C ALA A 344 -2.49 19.12 -14.69
N HIS A 345 -2.08 19.85 -15.73
CA HIS A 345 -2.45 19.64 -17.13
C HIS A 345 -1.59 18.59 -17.85
N LYS A 346 -0.45 18.18 -17.28
CA LYS A 346 0.46 17.23 -17.91
C LYS A 346 -0.24 15.86 -18.11
N THR A 347 0.12 15.21 -19.20
CA THR A 347 -0.50 14.01 -19.75
C THR A 347 0.44 12.81 -19.64
N TRP A 348 -0.04 11.63 -20.05
CA TRP A 348 0.83 10.46 -20.16
C TRP A 348 1.96 10.67 -21.17
N ASP A 349 1.66 11.30 -22.31
CA ASP A 349 2.63 11.63 -23.35
C ASP A 349 3.76 12.52 -22.80
N ASP A 350 3.43 13.53 -21.98
CA ASP A 350 4.46 14.39 -21.38
C ASP A 350 5.39 13.60 -20.43
N TYR A 351 4.88 12.62 -19.68
CA TYR A 351 5.69 11.75 -18.82
C TYR A 351 6.59 10.80 -19.62
N VAL A 352 6.14 10.38 -20.80
CA VAL A 352 6.92 9.53 -21.71
C VAL A 352 8.00 10.36 -22.42
N ASP A 353 7.65 11.52 -22.98
CA ASP A 353 8.53 12.38 -23.75
C ASP A 353 9.49 13.17 -22.86
N GLU A 354 8.97 14.13 -22.09
CA GLU A 354 9.76 15.01 -21.21
C GLU A 354 10.26 14.27 -19.94
N GLY A 355 9.70 13.11 -19.62
CA GLY A 355 10.17 12.29 -18.50
C GLY A 355 11.19 11.25 -18.94
N VAL A 356 10.71 10.15 -19.53
CA VAL A 356 11.55 8.98 -19.78
C VAL A 356 12.49 9.16 -20.98
N LEU A 357 12.01 9.67 -22.11
CA LEU A 357 12.83 9.84 -23.32
C LEU A 357 13.91 10.91 -23.11
N ASP A 358 13.57 12.08 -22.55
CA ASP A 358 14.53 13.12 -22.18
C ASP A 358 15.63 12.60 -21.22
N ALA A 359 15.25 11.77 -20.23
CA ALA A 359 16.21 11.17 -19.32
C ALA A 359 17.14 10.17 -20.04
N ILE A 360 16.59 9.32 -20.91
CA ILE A 360 17.39 8.39 -21.74
C ILE A 360 18.40 9.17 -22.58
N ASP A 361 17.95 10.21 -23.27
CA ASP A 361 18.80 11.01 -24.14
C ASP A 361 19.88 11.75 -23.35
N THR A 362 19.51 12.39 -22.23
CA THR A 362 20.46 13.05 -21.33
C THR A 362 21.55 12.08 -20.85
N VAL A 363 21.20 10.86 -20.44
CA VAL A 363 22.19 9.87 -20.00
C VAL A 363 23.11 9.44 -21.15
N ARG A 364 22.59 9.29 -22.37
CA ARG A 364 23.40 8.99 -23.56
C ARG A 364 24.39 10.10 -23.86
N GLN A 365 23.95 11.35 -23.83
CA GLN A 365 24.80 12.52 -24.04
C GLN A 365 25.88 12.66 -22.96
N ILE A 366 25.50 12.55 -21.67
CA ILE A 366 26.47 12.60 -20.56
C ILE A 366 27.49 11.48 -20.69
N SER A 367 27.05 10.24 -20.91
CA SER A 367 27.95 9.08 -20.95
C SER A 367 28.77 8.99 -22.24
N GLY A 368 28.31 9.62 -23.33
CA GLY A 368 28.86 9.49 -24.68
C GLY A 368 28.60 8.11 -25.29
N ARG A 369 27.52 7.44 -24.87
CA ARG A 369 27.16 6.08 -25.32
C ARG A 369 25.90 6.11 -26.14
N GLU A 370 25.93 5.42 -27.27
CA GLU A 370 24.76 5.26 -28.15
C GLU A 370 23.64 4.49 -27.49
N GLN A 371 23.97 3.52 -26.61
CA GLN A 371 23.00 2.73 -25.88
C GLN A 371 23.32 2.66 -24.39
N ILE A 372 22.27 2.62 -23.57
CA ILE A 372 22.33 2.52 -22.10
C ILE A 372 21.52 1.32 -21.62
N ASN A 373 21.78 0.83 -20.41
CA ASN A 373 20.87 -0.13 -19.78
C ASN A 373 19.76 0.63 -19.07
N THR A 374 18.55 0.08 -19.05
CA THR A 374 17.40 0.71 -18.40
C THR A 374 16.76 -0.24 -17.39
N LEU A 375 16.18 0.32 -16.35
CA LEU A 375 15.41 -0.40 -15.34
C LEU A 375 14.16 0.41 -15.02
N GLY A 376 13.00 -0.21 -15.08
CA GLY A 376 11.73 0.37 -14.65
C GLY A 376 11.13 -0.42 -13.49
N PHE A 377 10.59 0.29 -12.50
CA PHE A 377 9.94 -0.31 -11.33
C PHE A 377 8.47 0.10 -11.27
N CYS A 378 7.56 -0.87 -11.08
CA CYS A 378 6.11 -0.64 -11.03
C CYS A 378 5.63 0.15 -12.27
N VAL A 379 4.85 1.23 -12.11
CA VAL A 379 4.41 2.07 -13.24
C VAL A 379 5.58 2.69 -14.02
N GLY A 380 6.76 2.84 -13.40
CA GLY A 380 7.98 3.24 -14.09
C GLY A 380 8.43 2.23 -15.15
N GLY A 381 8.15 0.93 -14.95
CA GLY A 381 8.35 -0.11 -15.97
C GLY A 381 7.36 0.01 -17.13
N THR A 382 6.09 0.29 -16.84
CA THR A 382 5.07 0.53 -17.88
C THR A 382 5.42 1.76 -18.73
N MET A 383 5.84 2.86 -18.10
CA MET A 383 6.30 4.07 -18.80
C MET A 383 7.57 3.81 -19.60
N LEU A 384 8.55 3.08 -19.05
CA LEU A 384 9.79 2.72 -19.75
C LEU A 384 9.52 1.88 -21.00
N ALA A 385 8.69 0.84 -20.90
CA ALA A 385 8.35 0.02 -22.06
C ALA A 385 7.60 0.84 -23.13
N THR A 386 6.68 1.71 -22.71
CA THR A 386 5.99 2.62 -23.63
C THR A 386 6.97 3.55 -24.35
N ALA A 387 7.91 4.15 -23.61
CA ALA A 387 8.94 5.03 -24.17
C ALA A 387 9.84 4.29 -25.17
N LEU A 388 10.27 3.06 -24.86
CA LEU A 388 11.09 2.26 -25.77
C LEU A 388 10.31 1.82 -27.03
N ALA A 389 9.02 1.55 -26.92
CA ALA A 389 8.16 1.28 -28.08
C ALA A 389 8.01 2.53 -28.97
N VAL A 390 7.83 3.73 -28.37
CA VAL A 390 7.81 5.01 -29.10
C VAL A 390 9.16 5.28 -29.78
N ALA A 391 10.28 5.07 -29.09
CA ALA A 391 11.61 5.21 -29.68
C ALA A 391 11.79 4.25 -30.86
N ALA A 392 11.41 2.98 -30.69
CA ALA A 392 11.45 2.01 -31.78
C ALA A 392 10.54 2.41 -32.95
N ALA A 393 9.40 3.05 -32.68
CA ALA A 393 8.51 3.64 -33.68
C ALA A 393 9.18 4.70 -34.54
N ARG A 394 9.97 5.57 -33.90
CA ARG A 394 10.80 6.60 -34.54
C ARG A 394 12.06 6.05 -35.22
N GLY A 395 12.34 4.75 -35.10
CA GLY A 395 13.54 4.10 -35.65
C GLY A 395 14.78 4.25 -34.75
N GLU A 396 14.58 4.58 -33.48
CA GLU A 396 15.62 4.78 -32.48
C GLU A 396 15.70 3.59 -31.53
N HIS A 397 16.93 3.18 -31.17
CA HIS A 397 17.17 2.02 -30.29
C HIS A 397 18.13 2.37 -29.14
N PRO A 398 17.73 3.27 -28.21
CA PRO A 398 18.63 3.82 -27.20
C PRO A 398 18.95 2.86 -26.03
N ALA A 399 18.22 1.76 -25.89
CA ALA A 399 18.44 0.77 -24.83
C ALA A 399 19.30 -0.41 -25.32
N SER A 400 20.26 -0.84 -24.51
CA SER A 400 21.03 -2.08 -24.70
C SER A 400 20.41 -3.25 -23.97
N SER A 401 19.63 -3.00 -22.91
CA SER A 401 18.86 -3.99 -22.15
C SER A 401 17.79 -3.26 -21.34
N MET A 402 16.74 -4.00 -20.95
CA MET A 402 15.64 -3.50 -20.12
C MET A 402 15.45 -4.40 -18.88
N THR A 403 15.29 -3.81 -17.71
CA THR A 403 14.86 -4.53 -16.49
C THR A 403 13.47 -4.05 -16.09
N LEU A 404 12.54 -4.98 -15.85
CA LEU A 404 11.19 -4.70 -15.37
C LEU A 404 11.02 -5.31 -13.98
N LEU A 405 10.93 -4.47 -12.95
CA LEU A 405 10.70 -4.91 -11.57
C LEU A 405 9.24 -4.70 -11.19
N THR A 406 8.52 -5.80 -10.94
CA THR A 406 7.09 -5.82 -10.55
C THR A 406 6.28 -4.79 -11.35
N ALA A 407 6.42 -4.83 -12.68
CA ALA A 407 5.75 -3.95 -13.62
C ALA A 407 4.75 -4.74 -14.44
N MET A 408 3.65 -4.09 -14.85
CA MET A 408 2.63 -4.69 -15.71
C MET A 408 2.73 -4.09 -17.11
N LEU A 409 2.78 -4.97 -18.12
CA LEU A 409 2.61 -4.63 -19.53
C LEU A 409 1.28 -5.19 -20.07
N ASP A 410 0.92 -6.40 -19.64
CA ASP A 410 -0.45 -6.92 -19.71
C ASP A 410 -1.15 -6.65 -18.36
N PHE A 411 -2.33 -6.03 -18.39
CA PHE A 411 -3.17 -5.76 -17.21
C PHE A 411 -4.34 -6.75 -17.13
N CYS A 412 -4.13 -8.01 -17.55
CA CYS A 412 -5.15 -9.06 -17.60
C CYS A 412 -5.72 -9.42 -16.22
N ASP A 413 -4.89 -9.35 -15.18
CA ASP A 413 -5.29 -9.46 -13.78
C ASP A 413 -4.56 -8.38 -12.98
N THR A 414 -5.30 -7.35 -12.56
CA THR A 414 -4.74 -6.22 -11.79
C THR A 414 -4.84 -6.43 -10.28
N GLY A 415 -5.13 -7.66 -9.86
CA GLY A 415 -5.28 -8.05 -8.47
C GLY A 415 -6.42 -7.31 -7.79
N VAL A 416 -6.22 -6.97 -6.51
CA VAL A 416 -7.26 -6.33 -5.68
C VAL A 416 -7.65 -4.93 -6.17
N LEU A 417 -6.87 -4.30 -7.07
CA LEU A 417 -7.24 -2.99 -7.62
C LEU A 417 -8.46 -3.06 -8.56
N ASP A 418 -8.68 -4.20 -9.21
CA ASP A 418 -9.78 -4.37 -10.17
C ASP A 418 -11.17 -4.12 -9.55
N VAL A 419 -11.29 -4.35 -8.23
CA VAL A 419 -12.54 -4.11 -7.50
C VAL A 419 -12.95 -2.63 -7.51
N PHE A 420 -11.98 -1.71 -7.63
CA PHE A 420 -12.20 -0.27 -7.61
C PHE A 420 -12.30 0.35 -9.02
N VAL A 421 -12.05 -0.43 -10.08
CA VAL A 421 -12.02 0.08 -11.46
C VAL A 421 -13.25 -0.39 -12.23
N ASP A 422 -14.08 0.57 -12.64
CA ASP A 422 -15.13 0.39 -13.62
C ASP A 422 -15.34 1.64 -14.48
N GLU A 423 -16.06 1.47 -15.58
CA GLU A 423 -16.30 2.53 -16.58
C GLU A 423 -16.95 3.77 -15.96
N ALA A 424 -17.89 3.60 -15.02
CA ALA A 424 -18.55 4.73 -14.36
C ALA A 424 -17.56 5.56 -13.52
N HIS A 425 -16.71 4.88 -12.75
CA HIS A 425 -15.66 5.54 -11.97
C HIS A 425 -14.65 6.26 -12.87
N VAL A 426 -14.19 5.61 -13.95
CA VAL A 426 -13.23 6.19 -14.90
C VAL A 426 -13.82 7.41 -15.59
N GLN A 427 -15.06 7.34 -16.09
CA GLN A 427 -15.74 8.49 -16.69
C GLN A 427 -15.92 9.65 -15.71
N MET A 428 -16.21 9.35 -14.45
CA MET A 428 -16.29 10.39 -13.42
C MET A 428 -14.94 11.08 -13.22
N ARG A 429 -13.83 10.35 -13.16
CA ARG A 429 -12.48 10.92 -13.05
C ARG A 429 -12.08 11.71 -14.30
N GLU A 430 -12.41 11.23 -15.48
CA GLU A 430 -12.22 11.96 -16.74
C GLU A 430 -12.88 13.34 -16.72
N GLN A 431 -14.13 13.40 -16.24
CA GLN A 431 -14.91 14.64 -16.19
C GLN A 431 -14.44 15.57 -15.06
N THR A 432 -13.98 15.03 -13.93
CA THR A 432 -13.64 15.83 -12.74
C THR A 432 -12.19 16.31 -12.71
N ILE A 433 -11.24 15.45 -13.05
CA ILE A 433 -9.80 15.75 -12.98
C ILE A 433 -9.08 15.56 -14.32
N GLY A 434 -9.61 14.72 -15.22
CA GLY A 434 -8.95 14.39 -16.49
C GLY A 434 -9.07 15.46 -17.58
N GLY A 435 -9.86 16.51 -17.35
CA GLY A 435 -10.06 17.62 -18.30
C GLY A 435 -11.02 17.31 -19.47
N LYS A 436 -11.79 16.22 -19.39
CA LYS A 436 -12.75 15.84 -20.43
C LYS A 436 -13.87 16.88 -20.52
N ASN A 437 -14.33 17.16 -21.74
CA ASN A 437 -15.37 18.16 -22.04
C ASN A 437 -15.00 19.60 -21.61
N GLY A 438 -13.71 19.93 -21.57
CA GLY A 438 -13.23 21.28 -21.27
C GLY A 438 -13.25 21.62 -19.77
N THR A 439 -13.36 20.63 -18.90
CA THR A 439 -13.15 20.85 -17.47
C THR A 439 -11.68 21.18 -17.19
N PRO A 440 -11.36 22.04 -16.22
CA PRO A 440 -9.98 22.30 -15.85
C PRO A 440 -9.30 21.01 -15.36
N PRO A 441 -8.08 20.67 -15.83
CA PRO A 441 -7.32 19.55 -15.30
C PRO A 441 -7.11 19.69 -13.79
N GLY A 442 -7.39 18.60 -13.08
CA GLY A 442 -7.23 18.50 -11.64
C GLY A 442 -5.99 17.69 -11.25
N LEU A 443 -5.88 17.37 -9.97
CA LEU A 443 -4.86 16.47 -9.44
C LEU A 443 -5.54 15.22 -8.88
N MET A 444 -4.95 14.07 -9.15
CA MET A 444 -5.16 12.89 -8.31
C MET A 444 -4.25 13.04 -7.09
N ARG A 445 -4.84 13.30 -5.93
CA ARG A 445 -4.09 13.67 -4.72
C ARG A 445 -3.38 12.47 -4.09
N GLY A 446 -2.18 12.69 -3.55
CA GLY A 446 -1.41 11.65 -2.87
C GLY A 446 -2.17 10.98 -1.72
N LEU A 447 -2.98 11.76 -0.98
CA LEU A 447 -3.86 11.21 0.07
C LEU A 447 -4.86 10.16 -0.45
N GLU A 448 -5.38 10.33 -1.68
CA GLU A 448 -6.31 9.35 -2.28
C GLU A 448 -5.59 8.03 -2.58
N PHE A 449 -4.35 8.09 -3.08
CA PHE A 449 -3.51 6.89 -3.24
C PHE A 449 -3.16 6.25 -1.90
N ALA A 450 -2.73 7.04 -0.92
CA ALA A 450 -2.37 6.56 0.41
C ALA A 450 -3.51 5.75 1.05
N ASN A 451 -4.74 6.25 0.92
CA ASN A 451 -5.93 5.58 1.40
C ASN A 451 -6.17 4.27 0.66
N THR A 452 -6.23 4.30 -0.68
CA THR A 452 -6.44 3.09 -1.50
C THR A 452 -5.40 2.02 -1.15
N PHE A 453 -4.10 2.32 -1.23
CA PHE A 453 -3.03 1.34 -0.95
C PHE A 453 -3.01 0.86 0.51
N SER A 454 -3.43 1.69 1.48
CA SER A 454 -3.59 1.24 2.87
C SER A 454 -4.68 0.19 3.01
N PHE A 455 -5.80 0.31 2.27
CA PHE A 455 -6.88 -0.67 2.25
C PHE A 455 -6.57 -1.95 1.46
N LEU A 456 -5.61 -1.92 0.54
CA LEU A 456 -5.18 -3.12 -0.21
C LEU A 456 -4.28 -4.06 0.61
N ARG A 457 -3.74 -3.58 1.75
CA ARG A 457 -2.89 -4.44 2.59
C ARG A 457 -3.72 -5.51 3.28
N PRO A 458 -3.12 -6.68 3.58
CA PRO A 458 -3.75 -7.66 4.44
C PRO A 458 -4.29 -6.98 5.71
N ASN A 459 -5.57 -7.19 6.00
CA ASN A 459 -6.29 -6.43 7.03
C ASN A 459 -5.63 -6.45 8.40
N ASP A 460 -4.87 -7.52 8.70
CA ASP A 460 -4.10 -7.65 9.92
C ASP A 460 -3.03 -6.54 10.04
N LEU A 461 -2.44 -6.07 8.94
CA LEU A 461 -1.43 -5.00 8.99
C LEU A 461 -2.04 -3.66 9.42
N VAL A 462 -3.26 -3.32 8.99
CA VAL A 462 -3.90 -2.04 9.38
C VAL A 462 -4.44 -2.10 10.80
N TRP A 463 -5.18 -3.16 11.15
CA TRP A 463 -5.82 -3.27 12.45
C TRP A 463 -4.84 -3.48 13.61
N ASN A 464 -3.70 -4.13 13.36
CA ASN A 464 -2.65 -4.22 14.39
C ASN A 464 -2.12 -2.84 14.80
N TYR A 465 -1.97 -1.89 13.86
CA TYR A 465 -1.60 -0.51 14.22
C TYR A 465 -2.69 0.18 15.02
N VAL A 466 -3.95 0.04 14.63
CA VAL A 466 -5.07 0.63 15.38
C VAL A 466 -5.06 0.13 16.83
N VAL A 467 -4.89 -1.18 17.03
CA VAL A 467 -4.86 -1.80 18.35
C VAL A 467 -3.65 -1.34 19.16
N ASP A 468 -2.45 -1.43 18.60
CA ASP A 468 -1.23 -1.09 19.34
C ASP A 468 -1.11 0.42 19.58
N ASN A 469 -1.41 1.25 18.58
CA ASN A 469 -1.26 2.69 18.64
C ASN A 469 -2.33 3.37 19.49
N TYR A 470 -3.60 3.02 19.29
CA TYR A 470 -4.72 3.71 19.93
C TYR A 470 -5.22 3.00 21.19
N LEU A 471 -5.25 1.65 21.22
CA LEU A 471 -5.77 0.94 22.39
C LEU A 471 -4.69 0.70 23.46
N LYS A 472 -3.42 0.50 23.04
CA LYS A 472 -2.29 0.23 23.95
C LYS A 472 -1.33 1.41 24.11
N GLY A 473 -1.56 2.52 23.41
CA GLY A 473 -0.72 3.73 23.50
C GLY A 473 0.71 3.55 23.03
N ARG A 474 1.01 2.49 22.26
CA ARG A 474 2.37 2.20 21.79
C ARG A 474 2.65 2.99 20.54
N THR A 475 3.78 3.68 20.49
CA THR A 475 4.21 4.33 19.24
C THR A 475 4.66 3.26 18.23
N PRO A 476 4.24 3.34 16.95
CA PRO A 476 4.68 2.39 15.96
C PRO A 476 6.20 2.44 15.79
N VAL A 477 6.81 1.26 15.60
CA VAL A 477 8.26 1.13 15.42
C VAL A 477 8.69 1.91 14.18
N PRO A 478 9.82 2.65 14.21
CA PRO A 478 10.35 3.29 13.01
C PRO A 478 10.70 2.23 11.98
N PHE A 479 9.93 2.20 10.91
CA PHE A 479 10.10 1.31 9.77
C PHE A 479 10.09 2.15 8.50
N ASP A 480 11.21 2.08 7.78
CA ASP A 480 11.53 2.86 6.59
C ASP A 480 10.54 2.63 5.45
N LEU A 481 10.12 1.37 5.21
CA LEU A 481 9.12 1.05 4.17
C LEU A 481 7.77 1.70 4.43
N LEU A 482 7.38 1.83 5.71
CA LEU A 482 6.11 2.47 6.06
C LEU A 482 6.21 3.99 5.97
N TYR A 483 7.39 4.56 6.24
CA TYR A 483 7.64 5.98 6.02
C TYR A 483 7.55 6.31 4.53
N TRP A 484 8.19 5.50 3.68
CA TRP A 484 8.07 5.64 2.23
C TRP A 484 6.61 5.57 1.77
N ASN A 485 5.84 4.63 2.30
CA ASN A 485 4.46 4.46 1.89
C ASN A 485 3.56 5.62 2.32
N SER A 486 3.86 6.28 3.45
CA SER A 486 3.10 7.41 3.96
C SER A 486 3.49 8.75 3.31
N ASP A 487 4.61 8.78 2.58
CA ASP A 487 5.13 9.92 1.82
C ASP A 487 4.67 9.87 0.35
N SER A 488 3.35 9.99 0.18
CA SER A 488 2.67 9.85 -1.11
C SER A 488 2.87 11.04 -2.04
N THR A 489 2.61 10.81 -3.33
CA THR A 489 2.74 11.81 -4.41
C THR A 489 1.40 12.01 -5.12
N SER A 490 1.14 13.25 -5.53
CA SER A 490 0.04 13.61 -6.40
C SER A 490 0.45 13.42 -7.86
N LEU A 491 -0.54 13.11 -8.71
CA LEU A 491 -0.36 12.99 -10.16
C LEU A 491 -1.28 13.97 -10.91
N PRO A 492 -0.86 14.47 -12.09
CA PRO A 492 -1.75 15.21 -12.97
C PRO A 492 -2.96 14.36 -13.36
N GLY A 493 -4.15 14.95 -13.32
CA GLY A 493 -5.40 14.26 -13.60
C GLY A 493 -5.44 13.62 -14.99
N PRO A 494 -5.06 14.30 -16.09
CA PRO A 494 -5.03 13.72 -17.42
C PRO A 494 -4.10 12.50 -17.53
N MET A 495 -2.90 12.58 -16.94
CA MET A 495 -1.95 11.47 -16.88
C MET A 495 -2.53 10.25 -16.13
N TYR A 496 -3.08 10.47 -14.93
CA TYR A 496 -3.65 9.39 -14.13
C TYR A 496 -4.84 8.72 -14.81
N VAL A 497 -5.74 9.51 -15.39
CA VAL A 497 -6.95 9.01 -16.04
C VAL A 497 -6.62 8.24 -17.32
N TRP A 498 -5.64 8.71 -18.09
CA TRP A 498 -5.13 7.96 -19.25
C TRP A 498 -4.58 6.60 -18.80
N TYR A 499 -3.78 6.58 -17.73
CA TYR A 499 -3.23 5.34 -17.19
C TYR A 499 -4.36 4.39 -16.76
N LEU A 500 -5.34 4.88 -16.00
CA LEU A 500 -6.46 4.08 -15.51
C LEU A 500 -7.32 3.49 -16.64
N ARG A 501 -7.70 4.31 -17.64
CA ARG A 501 -8.51 3.84 -18.79
C ARG A 501 -7.74 2.84 -19.64
N ASN A 502 -6.56 3.23 -20.13
CA ASN A 502 -5.88 2.49 -21.19
C ASN A 502 -5.14 1.24 -20.68
N THR A 503 -4.92 1.12 -19.36
CA THR A 503 -4.28 -0.05 -18.76
C THR A 503 -5.28 -0.86 -17.92
N TYR A 504 -5.64 -0.38 -16.73
CA TYR A 504 -6.50 -1.13 -15.80
C TYR A 504 -7.89 -1.47 -16.34
N LEU A 505 -8.54 -0.56 -17.08
CA LEU A 505 -9.90 -0.77 -17.56
C LEU A 505 -9.94 -1.52 -18.90
N GLU A 506 -9.24 -1.00 -19.91
CA GLU A 506 -9.33 -1.49 -21.29
C GLU A 506 -8.19 -2.44 -21.66
N ASN A 507 -7.11 -2.48 -20.88
CA ASN A 507 -5.91 -3.26 -21.14
C ASN A 507 -5.39 -3.10 -22.58
N SER A 508 -5.43 -1.86 -23.08
CA SER A 508 -5.12 -1.52 -24.46
C SER A 508 -3.62 -1.51 -24.76
N LEU A 509 -2.76 -1.39 -23.73
CA LEU A 509 -1.30 -1.29 -23.90
C LEU A 509 -0.68 -2.55 -24.53
N ARG A 510 -1.22 -3.73 -24.23
CA ARG A 510 -0.72 -5.00 -24.78
C ARG A 510 -1.08 -5.21 -26.26
N GLU A 511 -2.03 -4.44 -26.79
CA GLU A 511 -2.55 -4.62 -28.15
C GLU A 511 -1.74 -3.75 -29.13
N PRO A 512 -0.98 -4.36 -30.06
CA PRO A 512 -0.13 -3.62 -31.00
C PRO A 512 -0.89 -2.55 -31.79
N GLY A 513 -0.42 -1.30 -31.69
CA GLY A 513 -0.96 -0.15 -32.42
C GLY A 513 -2.30 0.39 -31.92
N LYS A 514 -2.87 -0.15 -30.84
CA LYS A 514 -4.15 0.33 -30.29
C LYS A 514 -4.04 1.70 -29.63
N LEU A 515 -2.94 1.94 -28.93
CA LEU A 515 -2.64 3.22 -28.29
C LEU A 515 -1.71 4.04 -29.18
N THR A 516 -1.95 5.36 -29.22
CA THR A 516 -1.01 6.34 -29.77
C THR A 516 -0.44 7.13 -28.60
N VAL A 517 0.89 7.17 -28.49
CA VAL A 517 1.63 7.90 -27.45
C VAL A 517 2.75 8.69 -28.12
N CYS A 518 2.85 9.97 -27.80
CA CYS A 518 3.81 10.91 -28.38
C CYS A 518 3.78 10.91 -29.93
N GLY A 519 2.58 10.78 -30.49
CA GLY A 519 2.32 10.73 -31.94
C GLY A 519 2.55 9.37 -32.60
N GLU A 520 3.05 8.37 -31.89
CA GLU A 520 3.43 7.07 -32.45
C GLU A 520 2.49 5.94 -31.98
N PRO A 521 2.15 4.97 -32.86
CA PRO A 521 1.43 3.77 -32.45
C PRO A 521 2.34 2.90 -31.56
N VAL A 522 1.87 2.57 -30.36
CA VAL A 522 2.61 1.76 -29.39
C VAL A 522 2.48 0.29 -29.75
N ASP A 523 3.61 -0.37 -29.95
CA ASP A 523 3.71 -1.82 -30.15
C ASP A 523 4.90 -2.36 -29.36
N LEU A 524 4.61 -3.08 -28.29
CA LEU A 524 5.64 -3.63 -27.38
C LEU A 524 6.51 -4.69 -28.05
N SER A 525 6.03 -5.35 -29.12
CA SER A 525 6.81 -6.36 -29.85
C SER A 525 8.02 -5.75 -30.58
N ARG A 526 8.04 -4.42 -30.74
CA ARG A 526 9.18 -3.68 -31.32
C ARG A 526 10.35 -3.51 -30.35
N ILE A 527 10.16 -3.85 -29.08
CA ILE A 527 11.22 -3.85 -28.08
C ILE A 527 12.04 -5.13 -28.24
N ASP A 528 13.10 -5.04 -29.05
CA ASP A 528 14.03 -6.12 -29.35
C ASP A 528 15.35 -5.96 -28.57
N VAL A 529 15.26 -5.99 -27.23
CA VAL A 529 16.43 -5.95 -26.35
C VAL A 529 16.36 -7.05 -25.31
N PRO A 530 17.50 -7.55 -24.80
CA PRO A 530 17.51 -8.45 -23.66
C PRO A 530 16.74 -7.85 -22.49
N THR A 531 15.76 -8.59 -21.96
CA THR A 531 14.88 -8.12 -20.90
C THR A 531 14.91 -9.03 -19.68
N PHE A 532 15.20 -8.45 -18.51
CA PHE A 532 15.09 -9.10 -17.21
C PHE A 532 13.76 -8.72 -16.57
N ILE A 533 12.89 -9.69 -16.33
CA ILE A 533 11.56 -9.50 -15.77
C ILE A 533 11.55 -10.10 -14.36
N TYR A 534 11.08 -9.32 -13.39
CA TYR A 534 11.00 -9.75 -12.00
C TYR A 534 9.57 -9.64 -11.47
N GLY A 535 9.08 -10.74 -10.87
CA GLY A 535 7.84 -10.79 -10.09
C GLY A 535 8.10 -11.16 -8.63
N SER A 536 7.14 -10.87 -7.74
CA SER A 536 7.18 -11.29 -6.33
C SER A 536 6.03 -12.25 -6.04
N ARG A 537 6.32 -13.43 -5.48
CA ARG A 537 5.38 -14.55 -5.37
C ARG A 537 4.12 -14.22 -4.57
N GLU A 538 4.25 -13.47 -3.47
CA GLU A 538 3.12 -13.04 -2.66
C GLU A 538 2.75 -11.57 -2.91
N ASP A 539 3.00 -11.06 -4.11
CA ASP A 539 2.59 -9.72 -4.53
C ASP A 539 1.10 -9.68 -4.88
N HIS A 540 0.36 -8.83 -4.17
CA HIS A 540 -1.08 -8.63 -4.36
C HIS A 540 -1.38 -7.34 -5.15
N ILE A 541 -0.36 -6.50 -5.41
CA ILE A 541 -0.46 -5.27 -6.18
C ILE A 541 -0.16 -5.55 -7.65
N VAL A 542 0.92 -6.30 -7.90
CA VAL A 542 1.28 -6.80 -9.23
C VAL A 542 1.42 -8.31 -9.11
N PRO A 543 0.33 -9.08 -9.31
CA PRO A 543 0.41 -10.53 -9.30
C PRO A 543 1.53 -11.00 -10.23
N TRP A 544 2.36 -11.94 -9.77
CA TRP A 544 3.54 -12.33 -10.53
C TRP A 544 3.21 -12.98 -11.87
N GLN A 545 2.02 -13.60 -11.97
CA GLN A 545 1.47 -14.11 -13.23
C GLN A 545 1.20 -12.97 -14.23
N THR A 546 0.71 -11.82 -13.76
CA THR A 546 0.53 -10.62 -14.57
C THR A 546 1.87 -10.02 -15.00
N ALA A 547 2.89 -10.05 -14.12
CA ALA A 547 4.24 -9.69 -14.53
C ALA A 547 4.78 -10.67 -15.61
N TYR A 548 4.54 -11.97 -15.46
CA TYR A 548 4.92 -13.01 -16.41
C TYR A 548 4.22 -12.85 -17.77
N ALA A 549 2.97 -12.37 -17.79
CA ALA A 549 2.22 -12.07 -19.02
C ALA A 549 2.88 -10.99 -19.90
N SER A 550 3.95 -10.33 -19.43
CA SER A 550 4.81 -9.49 -20.26
C SER A 550 5.66 -10.29 -21.28
N VAL A 551 5.95 -11.56 -21.00
CA VAL A 551 6.79 -12.44 -21.83
C VAL A 551 6.33 -12.50 -23.29
N PRO A 552 5.05 -12.82 -23.61
CA PRO A 552 4.60 -12.89 -25.01
C PRO A 552 4.51 -11.53 -25.72
N LEU A 553 4.68 -10.41 -25.00
CA LEU A 553 4.57 -9.06 -25.56
C LEU A 553 5.92 -8.50 -26.04
N LEU A 554 7.02 -9.17 -25.73
CA LEU A 554 8.39 -8.71 -25.98
C LEU A 554 9.13 -9.70 -26.89
N THR A 555 9.99 -9.19 -27.77
CA THR A 555 10.66 -10.01 -28.82
C THR A 555 12.09 -10.38 -28.47
N GLY A 556 12.82 -9.52 -27.74
CA GLY A 556 14.22 -9.76 -27.38
C GLY A 556 14.39 -10.94 -26.40
N PRO A 557 15.64 -11.39 -26.12
CA PRO A 557 15.90 -12.47 -25.16
C PRO A 557 15.32 -12.16 -23.77
N LEU A 558 14.66 -13.12 -23.12
CA LEU A 558 13.91 -12.89 -21.90
C LEU A 558 14.43 -13.76 -20.76
N LYS A 559 14.60 -13.14 -19.58
CA LYS A 559 14.87 -13.83 -18.33
C LYS A 559 13.84 -13.45 -17.29
N PHE A 560 13.09 -14.42 -16.79
CA PHE A 560 12.14 -14.21 -15.70
C PHE A 560 12.70 -14.73 -14.37
N VAL A 561 12.57 -13.93 -13.31
CA VAL A 561 12.94 -14.29 -11.94
C VAL A 561 11.78 -14.00 -11.00
N LEU A 562 11.43 -14.97 -10.17
CA LEU A 562 10.37 -14.84 -9.17
C LEU A 562 11.00 -14.73 -7.78
N GLY A 563 10.86 -13.61 -7.08
CA GLY A 563 11.31 -13.50 -5.70
C GLY A 563 10.25 -13.93 -4.69
N ALA A 564 10.66 -14.45 -3.53
CA ALA A 564 9.76 -14.64 -2.40
C ALA A 564 9.38 -13.32 -1.73
N SER A 565 8.28 -13.33 -0.98
CA SER A 565 7.59 -12.22 -0.32
C SER A 565 6.71 -11.37 -1.25
N GLY A 566 6.10 -10.32 -0.68
CA GLY A 566 5.20 -9.42 -1.39
C GLY A 566 5.90 -8.19 -1.98
N HIS A 567 5.14 -7.38 -2.72
CA HIS A 567 5.57 -6.25 -3.55
C HIS A 567 6.92 -5.59 -3.16
N ILE A 568 7.00 -4.97 -1.99
CA ILE A 568 8.22 -4.27 -1.56
C ILE A 568 9.22 -5.20 -0.90
N ALA A 569 8.76 -6.14 -0.09
CA ALA A 569 9.64 -7.01 0.72
C ALA A 569 10.36 -8.09 -0.11
N GLY A 570 9.85 -8.40 -1.31
CA GLY A 570 10.49 -9.25 -2.30
C GLY A 570 11.48 -8.48 -3.17
N VAL A 571 11.06 -7.34 -3.74
CA VAL A 571 11.92 -6.47 -4.56
C VAL A 571 13.11 -5.96 -3.74
N ILE A 572 12.85 -5.39 -2.55
CA ILE A 572 13.87 -4.83 -1.66
C ILE A 572 14.39 -5.90 -0.70
N ASN A 573 15.12 -6.87 -1.25
CA ASN A 573 15.75 -7.95 -0.50
C ASN A 573 17.28 -7.89 -0.64
N PRO A 574 18.00 -7.13 0.20
CA PRO A 574 19.45 -6.97 0.07
C PRO A 574 20.20 -8.28 0.37
N PRO A 575 21.23 -8.64 -0.43
CA PRO A 575 21.92 -9.92 -0.32
C PRO A 575 22.66 -10.10 1.01
N ALA A 576 23.16 -9.02 1.62
CA ALA A 576 23.86 -9.06 2.90
C ALA A 576 23.02 -9.66 4.05
N LYS A 577 21.69 -9.53 3.98
CA LYS A 577 20.78 -10.04 5.03
C LYS A 577 20.53 -11.55 4.91
N LYS A 578 20.88 -12.19 3.78
CA LYS A 578 20.71 -13.65 3.51
C LYS A 578 19.32 -14.17 3.87
N LYS A 579 18.27 -13.41 3.53
CA LYS A 579 16.87 -13.77 3.78
C LYS A 579 16.21 -14.25 2.49
N ARG A 580 15.17 -15.07 2.67
CA ARG A 580 14.25 -15.52 1.61
C ARG A 580 14.92 -16.39 0.54
N SER A 581 14.27 -16.49 -0.60
CA SER A 581 14.68 -17.24 -1.79
C SER A 581 14.11 -16.57 -3.04
N TYR A 582 14.54 -17.05 -4.20
CA TYR A 582 13.98 -16.71 -5.50
C TYR A 582 13.96 -17.95 -6.40
N TRP A 583 13.11 -17.97 -7.42
CA TRP A 583 13.02 -19.02 -8.42
C TRP A 583 13.51 -18.51 -9.77
N VAL A 584 14.24 -19.36 -10.48
CA VAL A 584 14.75 -19.08 -11.83
C VAL A 584 14.77 -20.39 -12.62
N VAL A 585 14.47 -20.30 -13.91
CA VAL A 585 14.68 -21.41 -14.85
C VAL A 585 16.11 -21.30 -15.37
N ASN A 586 16.93 -22.31 -15.10
CA ASN A 586 18.30 -22.39 -15.60
C ASN A 586 18.27 -23.01 -17.01
N GLY A 587 18.48 -22.23 -18.07
CA GLY A 587 18.36 -22.70 -19.45
C GLY A 587 18.68 -21.61 -20.49
N ASP A 588 18.34 -21.86 -21.76
CA ASP A 588 18.54 -20.89 -22.85
C ASP A 588 17.48 -19.77 -22.71
N ASP A 589 17.92 -18.51 -22.52
CA ASP A 589 17.09 -17.30 -22.31
C ASP A 589 16.20 -16.94 -23.54
N LYS A 590 16.05 -17.86 -24.50
CA LYS A 590 15.34 -17.67 -25.77
C LYS A 590 13.94 -18.27 -25.80
N THR A 591 13.58 -19.16 -24.88
CA THR A 591 12.25 -19.78 -24.86
C THR A 591 11.78 -20.00 -23.42
N LEU A 592 11.23 -18.95 -22.81
CA LEU A 592 10.42 -19.11 -21.61
C LEU A 592 9.10 -19.82 -22.01
N PRO A 593 8.58 -20.78 -21.21
CA PRO A 593 7.27 -21.38 -21.45
C PRO A 593 6.18 -20.32 -21.60
N ALA A 594 5.23 -20.52 -22.50
CA ALA A 594 4.11 -19.59 -22.64
C ALA A 594 3.18 -19.66 -21.41
N ASP A 595 3.06 -20.85 -20.82
CA ASP A 595 2.27 -21.10 -19.63
C ASP A 595 3.08 -20.80 -18.36
N VAL A 596 2.43 -20.11 -17.42
CA VAL A 596 3.06 -19.62 -16.20
C VAL A 596 3.26 -20.73 -15.15
N ASP A 597 2.37 -21.72 -15.13
CA ASP A 597 2.47 -22.87 -14.24
C ASP A 597 3.58 -23.80 -14.74
N GLU A 598 3.70 -24.01 -16.06
CA GLU A 598 4.84 -24.72 -16.67
C GLU A 598 6.18 -24.04 -16.35
N TRP A 599 6.23 -22.70 -16.36
CA TRP A 599 7.44 -21.99 -15.93
C TRP A 599 7.78 -22.28 -14.47
N PHE A 600 6.79 -22.25 -13.58
CA PHE A 600 7.01 -22.47 -12.14
C PHE A 600 7.46 -23.90 -11.85
N ASP A 601 6.89 -24.90 -12.53
CA ASP A 601 7.25 -26.31 -12.39
C ASP A 601 8.70 -26.59 -12.80
N HIS A 602 9.23 -25.83 -13.77
CA HIS A 602 10.63 -25.90 -14.20
C HIS A 602 11.59 -25.03 -13.37
N ALA A 603 11.07 -24.10 -12.58
CA ALA A 603 11.89 -23.13 -11.87
C ALA A 603 12.55 -23.75 -10.63
N THR A 604 13.84 -23.47 -10.45
CA THR A 604 14.59 -23.94 -9.29
C THR A 604 14.62 -22.88 -8.19
N GLU A 605 14.20 -23.23 -6.98
CA GLU A 605 14.33 -22.35 -5.82
C GLU A 605 15.81 -22.21 -5.40
N THR A 606 16.28 -20.96 -5.34
CA THR A 606 17.62 -20.58 -4.92
C THR A 606 17.55 -19.75 -3.64
N PRO A 607 18.26 -20.13 -2.57
CA PRO A 607 18.27 -19.36 -1.33
C PRO A 607 18.91 -17.97 -1.48
N GLY A 608 18.34 -16.98 -0.79
CA GLY A 608 18.89 -15.63 -0.69
C GLY A 608 18.18 -14.59 -1.57
N SER A 609 18.91 -13.52 -1.86
CA SER A 609 18.45 -12.41 -2.70
C SER A 609 18.61 -12.72 -4.18
N TRP A 610 17.69 -12.20 -5.00
CA TRP A 610 17.77 -12.22 -6.46
C TRP A 610 18.70 -11.13 -7.03
N TRP A 611 19.12 -10.13 -6.25
CA TRP A 611 19.96 -9.03 -6.75
C TRP A 611 21.29 -9.50 -7.37
N PRO A 612 22.00 -10.52 -6.84
CA PRO A 612 23.17 -11.09 -7.49
C PRO A 612 22.86 -11.71 -8.86
N GLU A 613 21.69 -12.33 -9.03
CA GLU A 613 21.24 -12.87 -10.33
C GLU A 613 21.05 -11.74 -11.35
N TRP A 614 20.38 -10.66 -10.93
CA TRP A 614 20.16 -9.48 -11.77
C TRP A 614 21.45 -8.76 -12.16
N THR A 615 22.35 -8.52 -11.21
CA THR A 615 23.63 -7.85 -11.50
C THR A 615 24.53 -8.71 -12.39
N ALA A 616 24.55 -10.04 -12.21
CA ALA A 616 25.26 -10.95 -13.10
C ALA A 616 24.70 -10.97 -14.53
N TRP A 617 23.38 -10.84 -14.68
CA TRP A 617 22.74 -10.66 -15.98
C TRP A 617 23.06 -9.29 -16.60
N LEU A 618 22.92 -8.21 -15.82
CA LEU A 618 23.15 -6.83 -16.28
C LEU A 618 24.60 -6.63 -16.76
N ASP A 619 25.56 -7.29 -16.12
CA ASP A 619 26.98 -7.28 -16.47
C ASP A 619 27.26 -7.76 -17.90
N GLN A 620 26.40 -8.62 -18.47
CA GLN A 620 26.52 -9.14 -19.83
C GLN A 620 26.19 -8.07 -20.88
N HIS A 621 25.37 -7.09 -20.51
CA HIS A 621 24.87 -6.04 -21.40
C HIS A 621 25.54 -4.68 -21.16
N ALA A 622 26.32 -4.54 -20.09
CA ALA A 622 26.90 -3.26 -19.68
C ALA A 622 28.27 -2.89 -20.32
N GLY A 623 28.77 -3.73 -21.23
CA GLY A 623 30.03 -3.51 -21.96
C GLY A 623 31.29 -3.71 -21.10
N LYS A 624 32.43 -3.21 -21.58
CA LYS A 624 33.72 -3.39 -20.88
C LYS A 624 33.82 -2.50 -19.63
N LYS A 625 34.74 -2.84 -18.73
CA LYS A 625 35.07 -1.98 -17.59
C LYS A 625 35.97 -0.82 -18.03
N VAL A 626 35.64 0.38 -17.57
CA VAL A 626 36.37 1.63 -17.83
C VAL A 626 36.62 2.36 -16.51
N LYS A 627 37.54 3.33 -16.51
CA LYS A 627 37.73 4.22 -15.36
C LYS A 627 36.49 5.12 -15.22
N PRO A 628 35.93 5.30 -14.01
CA PRO A 628 34.83 6.24 -13.82
C PRO A 628 35.27 7.67 -14.15
N ARG A 629 34.32 8.50 -14.60
CA ARG A 629 34.55 9.94 -14.75
C ARG A 629 34.82 10.57 -13.38
N ALA A 630 35.68 11.58 -13.35
CA ALA A 630 36.06 12.25 -12.12
C ALA A 630 34.98 13.21 -11.61
N GLU A 631 34.22 13.81 -12.52
CA GLU A 631 33.17 14.78 -12.24
C GLU A 631 31.82 14.24 -12.72
N ALA A 632 30.75 14.64 -12.01
CA ALA A 632 29.38 14.37 -12.41
C ALA A 632 28.94 15.35 -13.52
N GLY A 633 28.00 14.91 -14.36
CA GLY A 633 27.45 15.68 -15.46
C GLY A 633 28.40 15.76 -16.66
N SER A 634 28.23 16.84 -17.42
CA SER A 634 29.08 17.25 -18.53
C SER A 634 29.11 18.78 -18.62
N ALA A 635 29.81 19.33 -19.62
CA ALA A 635 29.78 20.78 -19.88
C ALA A 635 28.37 21.29 -20.24
N GLU A 636 27.57 20.46 -20.90
CA GLU A 636 26.19 20.76 -21.29
C GLU A 636 25.19 20.47 -20.16
N PHE A 637 25.51 19.50 -19.31
CA PHE A 637 24.70 19.08 -18.17
C PHE A 637 25.47 19.31 -16.86
N PRO A 638 25.65 20.57 -16.41
CA PRO A 638 26.38 20.87 -15.19
C PRO A 638 25.61 20.39 -13.96
N VAL A 639 26.33 20.17 -12.86
CA VAL A 639 25.72 19.85 -11.57
C VAL A 639 24.84 21.00 -11.09
N ILE A 640 23.57 20.69 -10.79
CA ILE A 640 22.55 21.63 -10.29
C ILE A 640 22.60 21.68 -8.76
N GLU A 641 22.47 20.52 -8.12
CA GLU A 641 22.48 20.37 -6.66
C GLU A 641 22.86 18.94 -6.23
N PRO A 642 23.25 18.70 -4.96
CA PRO A 642 23.50 17.36 -4.47
C PRO A 642 22.23 16.47 -4.46
N ALA A 643 22.42 15.16 -4.64
CA ALA A 643 21.38 14.18 -4.35
C ALA A 643 20.94 14.28 -2.88
N PRO A 644 19.65 14.01 -2.55
CA PRO A 644 18.65 13.39 -3.41
C PRO A 644 17.79 14.38 -4.23
N GLY A 645 18.20 15.66 -4.30
CA GLY A 645 17.45 16.71 -5.00
C GLY A 645 16.28 17.29 -4.21
N ARG A 646 15.71 18.39 -4.70
CA ARG A 646 14.60 19.11 -4.08
C ARG A 646 13.23 18.56 -4.43
N TYR A 647 13.05 17.90 -5.58
CA TYR A 647 11.73 17.36 -5.98
C TYR A 647 11.25 16.26 -5.02
N VAL A 648 12.14 15.37 -4.58
CA VAL A 648 11.80 14.33 -3.60
C VAL A 648 11.44 14.87 -2.21
N GLN A 649 11.88 16.09 -1.89
CA GLN A 649 11.59 16.74 -0.61
C GLN A 649 10.22 17.42 -0.58
N GLN A 650 9.59 17.62 -1.75
CA GLN A 650 8.26 18.20 -1.84
C GLN A 650 7.23 17.30 -1.15
N ARG A 651 6.40 17.90 -0.31
CA ARG A 651 5.25 17.26 0.33
C ARG A 651 3.97 17.90 -0.20
N GLU A 652 2.87 17.17 -0.08
CA GLU A 652 1.53 17.67 -0.41
C GLU A 652 1.08 18.81 0.51
#